data_AF-A0A9N7CNS3-F1
#
_entry.id   AF-A0A9N7CNS3-F1
#
_cell.length_a   1.000
_cell.length_b   1.000
_cell.length_c   1.000
_cell.angle_alpha   90.00
_cell.angle_beta   90.00
_cell.angle_gamma   90.00
#
_symmetry.space_group_name_H-M   'P 1'
#
loop_
_entity.id
_entity.type
_entity.pdbx_description
1 polymer ?
#
loop_
_entity_poly.entity_id
_entity_poly.type
_entity_poly.pdbx_seq_one_letter_code
_entity_poly.pdbx_strand_id
1 'polypeptide(L)'
;MTRRTIIVHDRYAMRQWRLKASRAGWNGLQVMTFGQVIARLAGGFARDVDEETLRQAVQVALRDVRLAELARISDLPGMASAVTGTLRRVWGAGIDLSARSATHARIAEMARIEAAVLAALPPGCLCPAEMARRACARLAHAPALLGPVEILGVPDLSPCWRPAVQALARHVPVQWHAGPRPAPAWLADTDVAILTGAPSRPDITCCSAATPHHEAIEAMRWARTLMASGQARPEDIAIATTSTGDYDASVLSLRADANFAVHFVHGLPVTATRDGQAAAALADIVVRGLSRLRLRRLISLMGADAPALADLPDGWMRVLGTAPLDTPDAWARLLSGLGAGDWPDGIDHAPALRALVNLLHRGPEAAGEMGEGLLAGRTRVIWRAALAAGPAQSVDLTVEGMRLDDATDPCASIAWMPAGSLAASPRRFVRLLGLNSARWPRNVGEDRLLPDHIIPTTKLNPLPIGEADRQTFATIMATAGDQVVLSHARRGNDGRLLGRSALLQDYPDETYLRRNRAPAHAYSETDRLTARRDEFARTPQARSATACWHDWLRPDITPHDGLIRANHPVMQAIMQRTQSASSLRMLLRNPLGFMWRYGLGLNTTDSGLASLMPDAMAVGDLVHATMEHALVLMTRDGQAARSDAHAIVEQALSDAARAWQHDHATPPQLLWHHLLDGVRAMACWGLRATRENATGCRSYAEVPFGCIPAEPDRQAAWDTTTPVPVADTGFFINGYIDRLDLSANGRQAWVYDYKTGRAAGEGTVLKGGAELQRCLYAFAVQALLGPDVQVEATLLYLRDESALRLDDPRQALADLTTCLRAARRTALAGHALIGPDTGGDYDDMRLALPAGLAAYRSRKEAQANRILGDDAIAVWDAP
;
A
#
# COMPACT_ATOMS: atom_id res chain seq x y z
N MET A 1 12.00 -39.34 -42.37
CA MET A 1 12.40 -38.64 -41.12
C MET A 1 11.84 -39.42 -39.94
N THR A 2 12.68 -39.92 -39.06
CA THR A 2 12.27 -40.73 -37.92
C THR A 2 11.83 -39.80 -36.79
N ARG A 3 10.56 -39.86 -36.38
CA ARG A 3 10.05 -39.10 -35.23
C ARG A 3 10.59 -39.70 -33.93
N ARG A 4 10.88 -38.85 -32.94
CA ARG A 4 11.17 -39.25 -31.56
C ARG A 4 10.59 -38.24 -30.59
N THR A 5 10.27 -38.67 -29.38
CA THR A 5 9.62 -37.84 -28.36
C THR A 5 10.42 -37.83 -27.07
N ILE A 6 10.67 -36.64 -26.54
CA ILE A 6 11.21 -36.43 -25.20
C ILE A 6 10.07 -35.93 -24.30
N ILE A 7 9.87 -36.65 -23.19
CA ILE A 7 8.96 -36.27 -22.11
C ILE A 7 9.77 -35.58 -21.02
N VAL A 8 9.33 -34.38 -20.64
CA VAL A 8 9.94 -33.57 -19.57
C VAL A 8 8.94 -33.23 -18.47
N HIS A 9 9.46 -32.80 -17.32
CA HIS A 9 8.66 -32.49 -16.13
C HIS A 9 7.77 -31.26 -16.30
N ASP A 10 8.31 -30.13 -16.77
CA ASP A 10 7.63 -28.84 -16.78
C ASP A 10 7.89 -28.02 -18.06
N ARG A 11 7.22 -26.86 -18.15
CA ARG A 11 7.36 -25.93 -19.28
C ARG A 11 8.77 -25.37 -19.41
N TYR A 12 9.51 -25.25 -18.30
CA TYR A 12 10.87 -24.73 -18.29
C TYR A 12 11.84 -25.71 -18.94
N ALA A 13 11.81 -26.97 -18.51
CA ALA A 13 12.56 -28.07 -19.13
C ALA A 13 12.24 -28.19 -20.62
N MET A 14 10.97 -28.02 -21.00
CA MET A 14 10.55 -28.04 -22.40
C MET A 14 11.22 -26.93 -23.22
N ARG A 15 11.29 -25.70 -22.70
CA ARG A 15 11.98 -24.58 -23.38
C ARG A 15 13.47 -24.85 -23.55
N GLN A 16 14.15 -25.35 -22.51
CA GLN A 16 15.57 -25.70 -22.57
C GLN A 16 15.87 -26.76 -23.63
N TRP A 17 15.10 -27.85 -23.64
CA TRP A 17 15.30 -28.93 -24.62
C TRP A 17 14.97 -28.50 -26.05
N ARG A 18 13.96 -27.64 -26.24
CA ARG A 18 13.68 -27.05 -27.56
C ARG A 18 14.84 -26.19 -28.05
N LEU A 19 15.42 -25.36 -27.18
CA LEU A 19 16.60 -24.56 -27.53
C LEU A 19 17.81 -25.46 -27.84
N LYS A 20 18.07 -26.49 -27.03
CA LYS A 20 19.13 -27.46 -27.27
C LYS A 20 18.96 -28.18 -28.60
N ALA A 21 17.74 -28.65 -28.89
CA ALA A 21 17.40 -29.30 -30.15
C ALA A 21 17.60 -28.38 -31.36
N SER A 22 17.17 -27.12 -31.23
CA SER A 22 17.36 -26.10 -32.27
C SER A 22 18.84 -25.84 -32.55
N ARG A 23 19.65 -25.64 -31.51
CA ARG A 23 21.12 -25.46 -31.64
C ARG A 23 21.81 -26.67 -32.27
N ALA A 24 21.33 -27.88 -31.99
CA ALA A 24 21.89 -29.12 -32.51
C ALA A 24 21.32 -29.53 -33.89
N GLY A 25 20.40 -28.74 -34.48
CA GLY A 25 19.79 -29.07 -35.78
C GLY A 25 18.94 -30.34 -35.77
N TRP A 26 18.37 -30.72 -34.62
CA TRP A 26 17.62 -31.97 -34.47
C TRP A 26 16.22 -31.87 -35.10
N ASN A 27 16.08 -32.44 -36.30
CA ASN A 27 14.80 -32.53 -37.01
C ASN A 27 13.97 -33.74 -36.53
N GLY A 28 12.64 -33.56 -36.40
CA GLY A 28 11.71 -34.64 -36.04
C GLY A 28 11.60 -34.98 -34.54
N LEU A 29 12.31 -34.24 -33.66
CA LEU A 29 12.18 -34.35 -32.21
C LEU A 29 10.96 -33.56 -31.69
N GLN A 30 10.14 -34.20 -30.88
CA GLN A 30 9.05 -33.57 -30.13
C GLN A 30 9.44 -33.48 -28.66
N VAL A 31 9.20 -32.32 -28.02
CA VAL A 31 9.40 -32.14 -26.58
C VAL A 31 8.06 -31.77 -25.97
N MET A 32 7.56 -32.63 -25.09
CA MET A 32 6.20 -32.59 -24.54
C MET A 32 6.22 -32.92 -23.05
N THR A 33 5.20 -32.49 -22.30
CA THR A 33 4.96 -33.01 -20.95
C THR A 33 4.21 -34.34 -21.01
N PHE A 34 4.18 -35.06 -19.89
CA PHE A 34 3.52 -36.36 -19.84
C PHE A 34 2.03 -36.30 -20.25
N GLY A 35 1.27 -35.37 -19.66
CA GLY A 35 -0.14 -35.17 -20.00
C GLY A 35 -0.37 -34.85 -21.48
N GLN A 36 0.53 -34.10 -22.12
CA GLN A 36 0.44 -33.80 -23.55
C GLN A 36 0.64 -35.05 -24.43
N VAL A 37 1.55 -35.96 -24.04
CA VAL A 37 1.76 -37.23 -24.75
C VAL A 37 0.53 -38.12 -24.65
N ILE A 38 -0.02 -38.27 -23.44
CA ILE A 38 -1.22 -39.07 -23.22
C ILE A 38 -2.42 -38.46 -23.94
N ALA A 39 -2.62 -37.14 -23.89
CA ALA A 39 -3.67 -36.46 -24.64
C ALA A 39 -3.56 -36.73 -26.15
N ARG A 40 -2.34 -36.62 -26.71
CA ARG A 40 -2.10 -36.88 -28.14
C ARG A 40 -2.44 -38.32 -28.55
N LEU A 41 -2.12 -39.30 -27.72
CA LEU A 41 -2.51 -40.71 -27.94
C LEU A 41 -4.02 -40.92 -27.74
N ALA A 42 -4.61 -40.26 -26.75
CA ALA A 42 -6.03 -40.33 -26.45
C ALA A 42 -6.88 -39.72 -27.57
N GLY A 43 -6.34 -38.82 -28.40
CA GLY A 43 -6.97 -38.30 -29.62
C GLY A 43 -6.68 -36.82 -29.86
N GLY A 44 -6.76 -36.36 -31.12
CA GLY A 44 -6.36 -35.00 -31.50
C GLY A 44 -7.13 -33.85 -30.83
N PHE A 45 -8.30 -34.12 -30.26
CA PHE A 45 -9.14 -33.15 -29.53
C PHE A 45 -9.15 -33.37 -28.01
N ALA A 46 -8.44 -34.40 -27.51
CA ALA A 46 -8.36 -34.64 -26.07
C ALA A 46 -7.40 -33.65 -25.42
N ARG A 47 -7.79 -33.13 -24.25
CA ARG A 47 -6.94 -32.26 -23.43
C ARG A 47 -7.12 -32.57 -21.95
N ASP A 48 -6.06 -32.29 -21.18
CA ASP A 48 -6.11 -32.38 -19.73
C ASP A 48 -6.99 -31.26 -19.18
N VAL A 49 -7.60 -31.51 -18.02
CA VAL A 49 -8.38 -30.50 -17.33
C VAL A 49 -7.39 -29.54 -16.67
N ASP A 50 -7.35 -28.29 -17.11
CA ASP A 50 -6.58 -27.24 -16.44
C ASP A 50 -7.27 -26.77 -15.14
N GLU A 51 -6.57 -26.02 -14.31
CA GLU A 51 -7.06 -25.61 -12.99
C GLU A 51 -8.28 -24.68 -13.07
N GLU A 52 -8.30 -23.77 -14.06
CA GLU A 52 -9.41 -22.84 -14.27
C GLU A 52 -10.66 -23.59 -14.72
N THR A 53 -10.53 -24.45 -15.75
CA THR A 53 -11.64 -25.29 -16.25
C THR A 53 -12.19 -26.21 -15.16
N LEU A 54 -11.31 -26.86 -14.37
CA LEU A 54 -11.74 -27.74 -13.30
C LEU A 54 -12.54 -26.98 -12.23
N ARG A 55 -12.05 -25.80 -11.83
CA ARG A 55 -12.69 -25.01 -10.81
C ARG A 55 -14.05 -24.45 -11.26
N GLN A 56 -14.15 -24.00 -12.51
CA GLN A 56 -15.43 -23.60 -13.11
C GLN A 56 -16.43 -24.76 -13.09
N ALA A 57 -16.01 -25.96 -13.50
CA ALA A 57 -16.85 -27.15 -13.47
C ALA A 57 -17.27 -27.55 -12.04
N VAL A 58 -16.37 -27.41 -11.05
CA VAL A 58 -16.68 -27.61 -9.62
C VAL A 58 -17.71 -26.61 -9.12
N GLN A 59 -17.59 -25.32 -9.47
CA GLN A 59 -18.56 -24.31 -9.06
C GLN A 59 -19.96 -24.57 -9.65
N VAL A 60 -20.04 -25.03 -10.90
CA VAL A 60 -21.32 -25.45 -11.52
C VAL A 60 -21.87 -26.67 -10.79
N ALA A 61 -21.06 -27.72 -10.62
CA ALA A 61 -21.47 -28.97 -9.99
C ALA A 61 -21.97 -28.78 -8.55
N LEU A 62 -21.33 -27.91 -7.76
CA LEU A 62 -21.72 -27.67 -6.36
C LEU A 62 -23.09 -26.99 -6.21
N ARG A 63 -23.63 -26.35 -7.27
CA ARG A 63 -24.98 -25.76 -7.24
C ARG A 63 -26.08 -26.82 -7.40
N ASP A 64 -25.80 -27.87 -8.16
CA ASP A 64 -26.81 -28.86 -8.58
C ASP A 64 -26.77 -30.13 -7.73
N VAL A 65 -25.61 -30.47 -7.15
CA VAL A 65 -25.44 -31.68 -6.34
C VAL A 65 -26.06 -31.49 -4.97
N ARG A 66 -27.01 -32.38 -4.61
CA ARG A 66 -27.54 -32.45 -3.25
C ARG A 66 -26.48 -33.01 -2.30
N LEU A 67 -25.97 -32.14 -1.44
CA LEU A 67 -25.01 -32.45 -0.38
C LEU A 67 -25.73 -32.85 0.91
N ALA A 68 -25.14 -33.75 1.68
CA ALA A 68 -25.67 -34.24 2.94
C ALA A 68 -24.63 -34.11 4.05
N GLU A 69 -23.54 -34.88 3.98
CA GLU A 69 -22.45 -34.82 4.94
C GLU A 69 -21.66 -33.51 4.82
N LEU A 70 -21.47 -33.03 3.59
CA LEU A 70 -20.75 -31.78 3.32
C LEU A 70 -21.65 -30.54 3.30
N ALA A 71 -22.96 -30.69 3.57
CA ALA A 71 -23.94 -29.61 3.47
C ALA A 71 -23.64 -28.43 4.41
N ARG A 72 -23.08 -28.68 5.60
CA ARG A 72 -22.76 -27.61 6.57
C ARG A 72 -21.58 -26.74 6.13
N ILE A 73 -20.78 -27.20 5.18
CA ILE A 73 -19.56 -26.53 4.72
C ILE A 73 -19.62 -26.16 3.23
N SER A 74 -20.73 -26.44 2.55
CA SER A 74 -20.87 -26.23 1.10
C SER A 74 -20.75 -24.77 0.69
N ASP A 75 -21.23 -23.87 1.56
CA ASP A 75 -21.33 -22.43 1.27
C ASP A 75 -20.09 -21.65 1.74
N LEU A 76 -19.11 -22.34 2.33
CA LEU A 76 -17.88 -21.69 2.80
C LEU A 76 -17.02 -21.25 1.59
N PRO A 77 -16.39 -20.05 1.63
CA PRO A 77 -15.59 -19.52 0.50
C PRO A 77 -14.47 -20.44 0.00
N GLY A 78 -13.99 -21.36 0.85
CA GLY A 78 -12.94 -22.33 0.52
C GLY A 78 -13.41 -23.65 -0.09
N MET A 79 -14.72 -23.90 -0.20
CA MET A 79 -15.27 -25.21 -0.59
C MET A 79 -14.86 -25.63 -2.00
N ALA A 80 -15.04 -24.77 -3.00
CA ALA A 80 -14.66 -25.07 -4.39
C ALA A 80 -13.16 -25.41 -4.52
N SER A 81 -12.31 -24.67 -3.80
CA SER A 81 -10.86 -24.93 -3.74
C SER A 81 -10.53 -26.22 -3.01
N ALA A 82 -11.25 -26.57 -1.95
CA ALA A 82 -11.10 -27.84 -1.25
C ALA A 82 -11.47 -29.02 -2.16
N VAL A 83 -12.63 -28.97 -2.82
CA VAL A 83 -13.09 -30.00 -3.77
C VAL A 83 -12.10 -30.18 -4.91
N THR A 84 -11.65 -29.07 -5.52
CA THR A 84 -10.66 -29.08 -6.60
C THR A 84 -9.37 -29.79 -6.16
N GLY A 85 -8.85 -29.44 -4.99
CA GLY A 85 -7.63 -30.05 -4.43
C GLY A 85 -7.79 -31.53 -4.11
N THR A 86 -8.93 -31.93 -3.55
CA THR A 86 -9.24 -33.33 -3.24
C THR A 86 -9.40 -34.17 -4.51
N LEU A 87 -10.16 -33.70 -5.51
CA LEU A 87 -10.33 -34.41 -6.79
C LEU A 87 -8.99 -34.60 -7.52
N ARG A 88 -8.11 -33.58 -7.53
CA ARG A 88 -6.77 -33.72 -8.09
C ARG A 88 -5.94 -34.82 -7.42
N ARG A 89 -6.00 -34.93 -6.08
CA ARG A 89 -5.32 -36.00 -5.34
C ARG A 89 -5.91 -37.37 -5.65
N VAL A 90 -7.23 -37.50 -5.64
CA VAL A 90 -7.96 -38.73 -6.01
C VAL A 90 -7.59 -39.18 -7.42
N TRP A 91 -7.67 -38.27 -8.41
CA TRP A 91 -7.33 -38.56 -9.80
C TRP A 91 -5.87 -38.90 -9.99
N GLY A 92 -4.96 -38.20 -9.31
CA GLY A 92 -3.53 -38.51 -9.35
C GLY A 92 -3.24 -39.91 -8.79
N ALA A 93 -3.85 -40.25 -7.66
CA ALA A 93 -3.72 -41.56 -7.02
C ALA A 93 -4.41 -42.70 -7.79
N GLY A 94 -5.25 -42.38 -8.79
CA GLY A 94 -6.00 -43.39 -9.54
C GLY A 94 -7.10 -44.06 -8.71
N ILE A 95 -7.67 -43.36 -7.73
CA ILE A 95 -8.74 -43.89 -6.88
C ILE A 95 -10.08 -43.74 -7.60
N ASP A 96 -10.80 -44.85 -7.76
CA ASP A 96 -12.18 -44.84 -8.25
C ASP A 96 -13.16 -44.58 -7.09
N LEU A 97 -13.71 -43.36 -7.02
CA LEU A 97 -14.68 -42.99 -5.99
C LEU A 97 -16.01 -43.70 -6.17
N SER A 98 -16.43 -43.95 -7.41
CA SER A 98 -17.70 -44.61 -7.73
C SER A 98 -17.72 -46.05 -7.24
N ALA A 99 -16.65 -46.80 -7.50
CA ALA A 99 -16.47 -48.19 -7.06
C ALA A 99 -16.39 -48.30 -5.52
N ARG A 100 -15.96 -47.24 -4.84
CA ARG A 100 -15.80 -47.19 -3.37
C ARG A 100 -16.95 -46.46 -2.66
N SER A 101 -17.97 -46.02 -3.38
CA SER A 101 -19.09 -45.25 -2.82
C SER A 101 -19.79 -45.94 -1.64
N ALA A 102 -19.90 -47.27 -1.65
CA ALA A 102 -20.51 -48.04 -0.57
C ALA A 102 -19.69 -48.07 0.74
N THR A 103 -18.43 -47.62 0.72
CA THR A 103 -17.52 -47.77 1.87
C THR A 103 -17.63 -46.66 2.92
N HIS A 104 -18.04 -45.45 2.51
CA HIS A 104 -18.24 -44.31 3.42
C HIS A 104 -19.16 -43.26 2.78
N ALA A 105 -20.04 -42.63 3.57
CA ALA A 105 -20.99 -41.61 3.10
C ALA A 105 -20.30 -40.46 2.35
N ARG A 106 -19.22 -39.92 2.91
CA ARG A 106 -18.39 -38.89 2.25
C ARG A 106 -17.79 -39.31 0.91
N ILE A 107 -17.40 -40.58 0.75
CA ILE A 107 -16.88 -41.09 -0.54
C ILE A 107 -18.03 -41.14 -1.55
N ALA A 108 -19.22 -41.61 -1.16
CA ALA A 108 -20.39 -41.58 -2.02
C ALA A 108 -20.76 -40.14 -2.45
N GLU A 109 -20.65 -39.18 -1.54
CA GLU A 109 -20.92 -37.78 -1.83
C GLU A 109 -19.87 -37.17 -2.76
N MET A 110 -18.58 -37.40 -2.50
CA MET A 110 -17.50 -37.00 -3.41
C MET A 110 -17.62 -37.66 -4.80
N ALA A 111 -18.11 -38.90 -4.89
CA ALA A 111 -18.37 -39.55 -6.18
C ALA A 111 -19.52 -38.87 -6.95
N ARG A 112 -20.58 -38.41 -6.26
CA ARG A 112 -21.65 -37.61 -6.89
C ARG A 112 -21.14 -36.26 -7.38
N ILE A 113 -20.30 -35.59 -6.58
CA ILE A 113 -19.64 -34.34 -6.97
C ILE A 113 -18.76 -34.59 -8.20
N GLU A 114 -17.93 -35.62 -8.19
CA GLU A 114 -17.07 -35.98 -9.33
C GLU A 114 -17.90 -36.23 -10.59
N ALA A 115 -18.98 -37.01 -10.52
CA ALA A 115 -19.84 -37.28 -11.67
C ALA A 115 -20.44 -36.00 -12.27
N ALA A 116 -20.93 -35.08 -11.42
CA ALA A 116 -21.45 -33.79 -11.85
C ALA A 116 -20.36 -32.89 -12.46
N VAL A 117 -19.16 -32.88 -11.86
CA VAL A 117 -18.00 -32.15 -12.41
C VAL A 117 -17.65 -32.67 -13.79
N LEU A 118 -17.54 -33.99 -13.98
CA LEU A 118 -17.23 -34.59 -15.27
C LEU A 118 -18.30 -34.29 -16.33
N ALA A 119 -19.58 -34.23 -15.95
CA ALA A 119 -20.66 -33.83 -16.84
C ALA A 119 -20.62 -32.35 -17.25
N ALA A 120 -20.09 -31.49 -16.39
CA ALA A 120 -19.93 -30.06 -16.65
C ALA A 120 -18.64 -29.70 -17.43
N LEU A 121 -17.73 -30.64 -17.63
CA LEU A 121 -16.48 -30.39 -18.37
C LEU A 121 -16.76 -30.13 -19.86
N PRO A 122 -16.03 -29.19 -20.49
CA PRO A 122 -16.11 -28.97 -21.93
C PRO A 122 -15.79 -30.24 -22.74
N PRO A 123 -16.38 -30.41 -23.94
CA PRO A 123 -16.06 -31.53 -24.81
C PRO A 123 -14.54 -31.66 -25.06
N GLY A 124 -14.02 -32.87 -24.92
CA GLY A 124 -12.59 -33.16 -25.09
C GLY A 124 -11.73 -32.95 -23.85
N CYS A 125 -12.24 -32.32 -22.78
CA CYS A 125 -11.60 -32.33 -21.46
C CYS A 125 -11.83 -33.67 -20.77
N LEU A 126 -10.76 -34.39 -20.46
CA LEU A 126 -10.85 -35.72 -19.84
C LEU A 126 -10.11 -35.73 -18.52
N CYS A 127 -10.68 -36.39 -17.51
CA CYS A 127 -9.93 -36.69 -16.30
C CYS A 127 -8.75 -37.64 -16.61
N PRO A 128 -7.69 -37.63 -15.78
CA PRO A 128 -6.48 -38.42 -16.02
C PRO A 128 -6.73 -39.91 -16.32
N ALA A 129 -7.59 -40.57 -15.55
CA ALA A 129 -7.90 -41.99 -15.72
C ALA A 129 -8.57 -42.29 -17.07
N GLU A 130 -9.56 -41.48 -17.47
CA GLU A 130 -10.24 -41.63 -18.76
C GLU A 130 -9.31 -41.34 -19.93
N MET A 131 -8.44 -40.34 -19.79
CA MET A 131 -7.42 -40.04 -20.80
C MET A 131 -6.43 -41.19 -20.96
N ALA A 132 -5.92 -41.74 -19.86
CA ALA A 132 -5.04 -42.91 -19.86
C ALA A 132 -5.72 -44.12 -20.52
N ARG A 133 -6.98 -44.37 -20.20
CA ARG A 133 -7.78 -45.45 -20.82
C ARG A 133 -7.92 -45.28 -22.33
N ARG A 134 -8.27 -44.08 -22.80
CA ARG A 134 -8.38 -43.78 -24.25
C ARG A 134 -7.05 -43.87 -24.96
N ALA A 135 -5.96 -43.43 -24.32
CA ALA A 135 -4.61 -43.57 -24.88
C ALA A 135 -4.21 -45.04 -25.01
N CYS A 136 -4.48 -45.87 -24.00
CA CYS A 136 -4.22 -47.31 -24.04
C CYS A 136 -4.96 -47.99 -25.20
N ALA A 137 -6.22 -47.61 -25.45
CA ALA A 137 -7.01 -48.14 -26.57
C ALA A 137 -6.47 -47.75 -27.97
N ARG A 138 -5.55 -46.79 -28.05
CA ARG A 138 -5.02 -46.20 -29.30
C ARG A 138 -3.51 -46.38 -29.47
N LEU A 139 -2.88 -47.25 -28.68
CA LEU A 139 -1.43 -47.47 -28.68
C LEU A 139 -0.88 -47.98 -30.01
N ALA A 140 -1.70 -48.60 -30.86
CA ALA A 140 -1.32 -48.98 -32.23
C ALA A 140 -0.81 -47.78 -33.06
N HIS A 141 -1.19 -46.55 -32.73
CA HIS A 141 -0.71 -45.34 -33.39
C HIS A 141 0.59 -44.76 -32.82
N ALA A 142 1.09 -45.27 -31.68
CA ALA A 142 2.25 -44.73 -30.99
C ALA A 142 3.52 -44.69 -31.87
N PRO A 143 3.85 -45.71 -32.71
CA PRO A 143 5.03 -45.65 -33.59
C PRO A 143 4.99 -44.48 -34.58
N ALA A 144 3.81 -44.18 -35.13
CA ALA A 144 3.64 -43.09 -36.10
C ALA A 144 3.53 -41.70 -35.44
N LEU A 145 2.90 -41.63 -34.26
CA LEU A 145 2.65 -40.37 -33.56
C LEU A 145 3.86 -39.88 -32.76
N LEU A 146 4.50 -40.79 -32.01
CA LEU A 146 5.54 -40.48 -31.04
C LEU A 146 6.93 -40.95 -31.48
N GLY A 147 7.02 -42.12 -32.12
CA GLY A 147 8.27 -42.84 -32.31
C GLY A 147 8.87 -43.29 -30.97
N PRO A 148 10.20 -43.51 -30.87
CA PRO A 148 10.87 -43.79 -29.61
C PRO A 148 10.65 -42.67 -28.59
N VAL A 149 10.48 -43.04 -27.32
CA VAL A 149 10.15 -42.13 -26.23
C VAL A 149 11.27 -42.13 -25.19
N GLU A 150 11.73 -40.95 -24.81
CA GLU A 150 12.71 -40.73 -23.73
C GLU A 150 12.06 -39.90 -22.62
N ILE A 151 12.04 -40.40 -21.39
CA ILE A 151 11.53 -39.69 -20.22
C ILE A 151 12.71 -39.11 -19.44
N LEU A 152 12.81 -37.78 -19.43
CA LEU A 152 13.95 -37.05 -18.88
C LEU A 152 13.51 -36.17 -17.70
N GLY A 153 14.32 -36.15 -16.66
CA GLY A 153 14.09 -35.19 -15.57
C GLY A 153 12.88 -35.49 -14.66
N VAL A 154 12.10 -36.54 -14.93
CA VAL A 154 10.89 -36.87 -14.15
C VAL A 154 11.25 -37.77 -12.95
N PRO A 155 10.96 -37.37 -11.70
CA PRO A 155 11.30 -38.18 -10.52
C PRO A 155 10.36 -39.38 -10.35
N ASP A 156 9.05 -39.18 -10.54
CA ASP A 156 8.02 -40.21 -10.51
C ASP A 156 6.80 -39.75 -11.33
N LEU A 157 5.87 -40.66 -11.60
CA LEU A 157 4.57 -40.38 -12.21
C LEU A 157 3.45 -40.73 -11.23
N SER A 158 2.42 -39.88 -11.20
CA SER A 158 1.19 -40.15 -10.49
C SER A 158 0.62 -41.53 -10.88
N PRO A 159 0.14 -42.35 -9.93
CA PRO A 159 -0.31 -43.71 -10.22
C PRO A 159 -1.27 -43.88 -11.39
N CYS A 160 -2.18 -42.93 -11.62
CA CYS A 160 -3.14 -42.97 -12.73
C CYS A 160 -2.49 -43.06 -14.11
N TRP A 161 -1.23 -42.63 -14.25
CA TRP A 161 -0.49 -42.62 -15.50
C TRP A 161 0.36 -43.86 -15.74
N ARG A 162 0.74 -44.58 -14.68
CA ARG A 162 1.68 -45.72 -14.74
C ARG A 162 1.22 -46.84 -15.69
N PRO A 163 -0.07 -47.25 -15.71
CA PRO A 163 -0.54 -48.28 -16.63
C PRO A 163 -0.36 -47.90 -18.10
N ALA A 164 -0.55 -46.62 -18.45
CA ALA A 164 -0.38 -46.16 -19.83
C ALA A 164 1.08 -46.22 -20.29
N VAL A 165 2.04 -45.93 -19.40
CA VAL A 165 3.47 -46.06 -19.71
C VAL A 165 3.87 -47.52 -19.91
N GLN A 166 3.42 -48.40 -19.01
CA GLN A 166 3.68 -49.83 -19.12
C GLN A 166 3.14 -50.40 -20.44
N ALA A 167 1.93 -50.00 -20.85
CA ALA A 167 1.35 -50.44 -22.11
C ALA A 167 2.05 -49.81 -23.34
N LEU A 168 2.49 -48.55 -23.23
CA LEU A 168 3.23 -47.85 -24.29
C LEU A 168 4.57 -48.52 -24.61
N ALA A 169 5.28 -49.00 -23.60
CA ALA A 169 6.58 -49.66 -23.75
C ALA A 169 6.53 -50.95 -24.60
N ARG A 170 5.34 -51.58 -24.71
CA ARG A 170 5.11 -52.73 -25.59
C ARG A 170 4.98 -52.37 -27.07
N HIS A 171 4.79 -51.09 -27.40
CA HIS A 171 4.53 -50.63 -28.77
C HIS A 171 5.67 -49.80 -29.35
N VAL A 172 6.40 -49.06 -28.52
CA VAL A 172 7.57 -48.26 -28.91
C VAL A 172 8.66 -48.39 -27.86
N PRO A 173 9.95 -48.25 -28.22
CA PRO A 173 11.02 -48.18 -27.23
C PRO A 173 10.78 -46.99 -26.29
N VAL A 174 10.68 -47.27 -24.99
CA VAL A 174 10.57 -46.25 -23.94
C VAL A 174 11.82 -46.35 -23.06
N GLN A 175 12.52 -45.23 -22.92
CA GLN A 175 13.69 -45.10 -22.06
C GLN A 175 13.38 -44.15 -20.91
N TRP A 176 13.59 -44.60 -19.67
CA TRP A 176 13.53 -43.79 -18.48
C TRP A 176 14.93 -43.34 -18.06
N HIS A 177 15.25 -42.06 -18.25
CA HIS A 177 16.54 -41.52 -17.85
C HIS A 177 16.49 -41.09 -16.39
N ALA A 178 16.68 -42.09 -15.51
CA ALA A 178 16.83 -41.87 -14.08
C ALA A 178 18.09 -41.05 -13.79
N GLY A 179 19.17 -41.23 -14.57
CA GLY A 179 20.46 -40.61 -14.28
C GLY A 179 20.95 -41.06 -12.90
N PRO A 180 21.40 -40.15 -12.01
CA PRO A 180 21.88 -40.53 -10.68
C PRO A 180 20.76 -40.70 -9.64
N ARG A 181 19.49 -40.61 -10.07
CA ARG A 181 18.32 -40.74 -9.20
C ARG A 181 17.94 -42.22 -9.04
N PRO A 182 17.34 -42.60 -7.91
CA PRO A 182 16.66 -43.89 -7.83
C PRO A 182 15.53 -43.93 -8.87
N ALA A 183 15.47 -45.02 -9.64
CA ALA A 183 14.33 -45.26 -10.51
C ALA A 183 13.10 -45.63 -9.66
N PRO A 184 11.90 -45.16 -10.02
CA PRO A 184 10.68 -45.58 -9.34
C PRO A 184 10.50 -47.09 -9.30
N ALA A 185 10.16 -47.64 -8.13
CA ALA A 185 10.04 -49.08 -7.92
C ALA A 185 9.03 -49.76 -8.86
N TRP A 186 7.98 -49.03 -9.30
CA TRP A 186 6.96 -49.56 -10.20
C TRP A 186 7.46 -49.83 -11.63
N LEU A 187 8.66 -49.34 -11.99
CA LEU A 187 9.26 -49.62 -13.30
C LEU A 187 9.92 -51.01 -13.38
N ALA A 188 10.18 -51.67 -12.25
CA ALA A 188 10.92 -52.93 -12.19
C ALA A 188 10.30 -54.04 -13.06
N ASP A 189 8.97 -54.09 -13.16
CA ASP A 189 8.21 -55.10 -13.89
C ASP A 189 7.63 -54.56 -15.21
N THR A 190 8.35 -53.65 -15.88
CA THR A 190 7.90 -53.02 -17.13
C THR A 190 8.94 -53.14 -18.25
N ASP A 191 8.51 -53.06 -19.50
CA ASP A 191 9.39 -53.07 -20.68
C ASP A 191 10.16 -51.75 -20.89
N VAL A 192 10.16 -50.87 -19.88
CA VAL A 192 10.82 -49.56 -19.93
C VAL A 192 12.31 -49.74 -19.63
N ALA A 193 13.17 -49.35 -20.56
CA ALA A 193 14.61 -49.38 -20.35
C ALA A 193 15.04 -48.26 -19.38
N ILE A 194 15.56 -48.65 -18.22
CA ILE A 194 16.04 -47.69 -17.21
C ILE A 194 17.50 -47.36 -17.49
N LEU A 195 17.78 -46.07 -17.71
CA LEU A 195 19.12 -45.54 -17.90
C LEU A 195 19.55 -44.80 -16.64
N THR A 196 20.51 -45.39 -15.94
CA THR A 196 21.17 -44.79 -14.77
C THR A 196 22.47 -44.10 -15.17
N GLY A 197 22.93 -43.18 -14.34
CA GLY A 197 24.17 -42.44 -14.53
C GLY A 197 24.85 -42.21 -13.19
N ALA A 198 26.16 -41.94 -13.22
CA ALA A 198 26.90 -41.62 -12.00
C ALA A 198 26.44 -40.27 -11.43
N PRO A 199 26.37 -40.11 -10.09
CA PRO A 199 26.09 -38.83 -9.47
C PRO A 199 27.22 -37.83 -9.74
N SER A 200 26.84 -36.57 -9.95
CA SER A 200 27.76 -35.45 -9.89
C SER A 200 28.31 -35.30 -8.46
N ARG A 201 29.49 -34.69 -8.35
CA ARG A 201 30.14 -34.38 -7.06
C ARG A 201 30.41 -32.89 -6.98
N PRO A 202 29.38 -32.06 -6.77
CA PRO A 202 29.56 -30.62 -6.66
C PRO A 202 30.34 -30.27 -5.38
N ASP A 203 31.00 -29.13 -5.38
CA ASP A 203 31.51 -28.50 -4.16
C ASP A 203 30.33 -27.98 -3.32
N ILE A 204 30.29 -28.32 -2.03
CA ILE A 204 29.14 -28.05 -1.16
C ILE A 204 29.56 -27.14 -0.03
N THR A 205 28.86 -26.02 0.10
CA THR A 205 29.06 -25.08 1.20
C THR A 205 27.76 -24.80 1.93
N CYS A 206 27.84 -24.59 3.24
CA CYS A 206 26.70 -24.22 4.07
C CYS A 206 26.88 -22.80 4.60
N CYS A 207 25.79 -22.04 4.67
CA CYS A 207 25.82 -20.71 5.28
C CYS A 207 24.50 -20.36 5.97
N SER A 208 24.56 -19.49 6.97
CA SER A 208 23.37 -18.94 7.61
C SER A 208 23.28 -17.44 7.42
N ALA A 209 22.08 -16.95 7.11
CA ALA A 209 21.75 -15.54 6.99
C ALA A 209 20.89 -15.09 8.18
N ALA A 210 20.75 -13.77 8.33
CA ALA A 210 20.03 -13.20 9.46
C ALA A 210 18.51 -13.37 9.34
N THR A 211 17.98 -13.14 8.14
CA THR A 211 16.55 -13.19 7.78
C THR A 211 16.40 -13.72 6.36
N PRO A 212 15.19 -14.16 5.93
CA PRO A 212 14.94 -14.56 4.54
C PRO A 212 15.32 -13.47 3.52
N HIS A 213 15.05 -12.19 3.83
CA HIS A 213 15.46 -11.08 2.99
C HIS A 213 16.99 -10.96 2.87
N HIS A 214 17.73 -11.10 3.98
CA HIS A 214 19.19 -11.11 3.95
C HIS A 214 19.72 -12.34 3.19
N GLU A 215 19.06 -13.50 3.31
CA GLU A 215 19.40 -14.70 2.56
C GLU A 215 19.26 -14.49 1.04
N ALA A 216 18.19 -13.81 0.60
CA ALA A 216 17.98 -13.44 -0.79
C ALA A 216 19.06 -12.45 -1.30
N ILE A 217 19.42 -11.43 -0.51
CA ILE A 217 20.54 -10.51 -0.83
C ILE A 217 21.83 -11.30 -1.05
N GLU A 218 22.13 -12.25 -0.16
CA GLU A 218 23.33 -13.06 -0.25
C GLU A 218 23.32 -13.99 -1.46
N ALA A 219 22.13 -14.49 -1.87
CA ALA A 219 21.98 -15.24 -3.11
C ALA A 219 22.28 -14.38 -4.34
N MET A 220 21.81 -13.13 -4.37
CA MET A 220 22.09 -12.19 -5.47
C MET A 220 23.58 -11.81 -5.53
N ARG A 221 24.23 -11.59 -4.37
CA ARG A 221 25.69 -11.33 -4.28
C ARG A 221 26.51 -12.53 -4.77
N TRP A 222 26.11 -13.74 -4.39
CA TRP A 222 26.73 -14.98 -4.85
C TRP A 222 26.64 -15.13 -6.37
N ALA A 223 25.43 -14.96 -6.94
CA ALA A 223 25.24 -15.05 -8.38
C ALA A 223 26.06 -13.98 -9.13
N ARG A 224 26.09 -12.74 -8.61
CA ARG A 224 26.94 -11.68 -9.16
C ARG A 224 28.43 -12.05 -9.11
N THR A 225 28.89 -12.65 -8.01
CA THR A 225 30.29 -13.08 -7.86
C THR A 225 30.67 -14.11 -8.92
N LEU A 226 29.81 -15.11 -9.17
CA LEU A 226 30.04 -16.13 -10.20
C LEU A 226 30.12 -15.53 -11.60
N MET A 227 29.22 -14.60 -11.93
CA MET A 227 29.22 -13.93 -13.24
C MET A 227 30.42 -12.98 -13.41
N ALA A 228 30.71 -12.17 -12.39
CA ALA A 228 31.78 -11.17 -12.44
C ALA A 228 33.18 -11.81 -12.46
N SER A 229 33.34 -12.99 -11.87
CA SER A 229 34.58 -13.79 -11.93
C SER A 229 34.72 -14.62 -13.20
N GLY A 230 33.69 -14.65 -14.07
CA GLY A 230 33.69 -15.45 -15.30
C GLY A 230 33.50 -16.97 -15.08
N GLN A 231 33.20 -17.42 -13.85
CA GLN A 231 32.99 -18.84 -13.54
C GLN A 231 31.67 -19.38 -14.11
N ALA A 232 30.66 -18.52 -14.23
CA ALA A 232 29.33 -18.91 -14.69
C ALA A 232 28.72 -17.88 -15.64
N ARG A 233 27.97 -18.36 -16.63
CA ARG A 233 27.02 -17.53 -17.38
C ARG A 233 25.67 -17.51 -16.64
N PRO A 234 24.79 -16.52 -16.87
CA PRO A 234 23.51 -16.43 -16.17
C PRO A 234 22.70 -17.73 -16.23
N GLU A 235 22.64 -18.38 -17.39
CA GLU A 235 21.90 -19.63 -17.58
C GLU A 235 22.53 -20.84 -16.89
N ASP A 236 23.74 -20.74 -16.36
CA ASP A 236 24.40 -21.82 -15.60
C ASP A 236 24.01 -21.78 -14.10
N ILE A 237 23.28 -20.74 -13.66
CA ILE A 237 22.98 -20.43 -12.25
C ILE A 237 21.50 -20.66 -11.94
N ALA A 238 21.20 -21.37 -10.85
CA ALA A 238 19.88 -21.42 -10.26
C ALA A 238 19.87 -21.06 -8.77
N ILE A 239 18.82 -20.36 -8.37
CA ILE A 239 18.45 -20.13 -6.99
C ILE A 239 17.10 -20.82 -6.79
N ALA A 240 16.96 -21.66 -5.76
CA ALA A 240 15.76 -22.47 -5.59
C ALA A 240 15.34 -22.65 -4.13
N THR A 241 14.05 -22.91 -3.94
CA THR A 241 13.46 -23.24 -2.64
C THR A 241 12.21 -24.11 -2.80
N THR A 242 11.73 -24.73 -1.74
CA THR A 242 10.44 -25.45 -1.71
C THR A 242 9.24 -24.51 -1.63
N SER A 243 9.41 -23.29 -1.12
CA SER A 243 8.35 -22.29 -0.91
C SER A 243 8.73 -20.93 -1.51
N THR A 244 8.61 -20.77 -2.83
CA THR A 244 9.04 -19.55 -3.53
C THR A 244 8.28 -18.29 -3.09
N GLY A 245 7.01 -18.43 -2.70
CA GLY A 245 6.18 -17.32 -2.21
C GLY A 245 6.77 -16.57 -1.02
N ASP A 246 7.52 -17.24 -0.14
CA ASP A 246 8.18 -16.61 1.02
C ASP A 246 9.28 -15.61 0.62
N TYR A 247 9.83 -15.76 -0.59
CA TYR A 247 10.98 -14.99 -1.09
C TYR A 247 10.62 -14.10 -2.28
N ASP A 248 9.54 -14.36 -3.00
CA ASP A 248 9.21 -13.68 -4.25
C ASP A 248 9.21 -12.15 -4.12
N ALA A 249 8.60 -11.58 -3.07
CA ALA A 249 8.60 -10.13 -2.85
C ALA A 249 10.02 -9.57 -2.70
N SER A 250 10.90 -10.29 -1.99
CA SER A 250 12.31 -9.91 -1.86
C SER A 250 13.03 -10.03 -3.19
N VAL A 251 12.91 -11.17 -3.89
CA VAL A 251 13.61 -11.41 -5.16
C VAL A 251 13.14 -10.44 -6.26
N LEU A 252 11.86 -10.07 -6.29
CA LEU A 252 11.31 -9.07 -7.21
C LEU A 252 11.92 -7.68 -6.96
N SER A 253 11.96 -7.25 -5.70
CA SER A 253 12.57 -5.98 -5.32
C SER A 253 14.06 -5.95 -5.65
N LEU A 254 14.79 -7.02 -5.30
CA LEU A 254 16.21 -7.15 -5.59
C LEU A 254 16.49 -7.21 -7.09
N ARG A 255 15.63 -7.87 -7.89
CA ARG A 255 15.73 -7.92 -9.35
C ARG A 255 15.61 -6.53 -9.98
N ALA A 256 14.72 -5.68 -9.48
CA ALA A 256 14.53 -4.33 -10.03
C ALA A 256 15.77 -3.45 -9.84
N ASP A 257 16.50 -3.65 -8.74
CA ASP A 257 17.75 -2.98 -8.41
C ASP A 257 18.99 -3.69 -9.00
N ALA A 258 18.87 -4.98 -9.30
CA ALA A 258 19.94 -5.77 -9.89
C ALA A 258 20.11 -5.49 -11.38
N ASN A 259 21.30 -5.09 -11.79
CA ASN A 259 21.67 -4.95 -13.20
C ASN A 259 22.01 -6.32 -13.85
N PHE A 260 21.12 -7.31 -13.72
CA PHE A 260 21.16 -8.61 -14.42
C PHE A 260 19.79 -9.30 -14.41
N ALA A 261 19.57 -10.19 -15.38
CA ALA A 261 18.30 -10.88 -15.56
C ALA A 261 18.13 -12.06 -14.58
N VAL A 262 17.00 -12.06 -13.86
CA VAL A 262 16.52 -13.18 -13.04
C VAL A 262 15.12 -13.58 -13.53
N HIS A 263 14.99 -14.81 -14.01
CA HIS A 263 13.74 -15.35 -14.54
C HIS A 263 12.98 -16.15 -13.47
N PHE A 264 11.70 -15.81 -13.28
CA PHE A 264 10.78 -16.51 -12.36
C PHE A 264 10.13 -17.69 -13.07
N VAL A 265 10.65 -18.90 -12.85
CA VAL A 265 10.17 -20.11 -13.53
C VAL A 265 8.71 -20.44 -13.22
N HIS A 266 8.25 -20.12 -12.02
CA HIS A 266 6.86 -20.29 -11.57
C HIS A 266 5.98 -19.06 -11.89
N GLY A 267 6.48 -18.09 -12.64
CA GLY A 267 5.76 -16.88 -13.02
C GLY A 267 5.80 -15.77 -11.97
N LEU A 268 5.55 -14.54 -12.42
CA LEU A 268 5.49 -13.34 -11.60
C LEU A 268 4.09 -13.21 -10.97
N PRO A 269 3.98 -12.80 -9.69
CA PRO A 269 2.69 -12.40 -9.12
C PRO A 269 2.02 -11.34 -10.00
N VAL A 270 0.73 -11.48 -10.33
CA VAL A 270 0.01 -10.47 -11.14
C VAL A 270 0.09 -9.10 -10.48
N THR A 271 0.06 -9.05 -9.15
CA THR A 271 0.14 -7.85 -8.32
C THR A 271 1.48 -7.12 -8.42
N ALA A 272 2.52 -7.74 -9.00
CA ALA A 272 3.78 -7.07 -9.31
C ALA A 272 3.72 -6.25 -10.61
N THR A 273 2.61 -6.32 -11.36
CA THR A 273 2.43 -5.61 -12.65
C THR A 273 1.39 -4.49 -12.53
N ARG A 274 1.46 -3.49 -13.42
CA ARG A 274 0.45 -2.42 -13.48
C ARG A 274 -0.96 -2.98 -13.72
N ASP A 275 -1.10 -3.92 -14.65
CA ASP A 275 -2.39 -4.55 -14.98
C ASP A 275 -2.99 -5.29 -13.77
N GLY A 276 -2.18 -6.07 -13.05
CA GLY A 276 -2.64 -6.72 -11.84
C GLY A 276 -2.91 -5.75 -10.67
N GLN A 277 -2.18 -4.64 -10.58
CA GLN A 277 -2.50 -3.57 -9.62
C GLN A 277 -3.83 -2.88 -9.93
N ALA A 278 -4.17 -2.68 -11.21
CA ALA A 278 -5.48 -2.15 -11.61
C ALA A 278 -6.61 -3.12 -11.22
N ALA A 279 -6.43 -4.42 -11.48
CA ALA A 279 -7.37 -5.45 -11.02
C ALA A 279 -7.47 -5.48 -9.48
N ALA A 280 -6.36 -5.35 -8.76
CA ALA A 280 -6.35 -5.30 -7.29
C ALA A 280 -7.00 -4.03 -6.73
N ALA A 281 -6.92 -2.89 -7.43
CA ALA A 281 -7.60 -1.66 -7.03
C ALA A 281 -9.12 -1.79 -7.18
N LEU A 282 -9.60 -2.45 -8.24
CA LEU A 282 -11.02 -2.78 -8.37
C LEU A 282 -11.46 -3.79 -7.31
N ALA A 283 -10.65 -4.82 -7.05
CA ALA A 283 -10.90 -5.79 -5.99
C ALA A 283 -11.06 -5.11 -4.62
N ASP A 284 -10.24 -4.10 -4.34
CA ASP A 284 -10.31 -3.34 -3.10
C ASP A 284 -11.63 -2.57 -2.94
N ILE A 285 -12.17 -2.00 -4.03
CA ILE A 285 -13.50 -1.37 -4.03
C ILE A 285 -14.59 -2.43 -3.83
N VAL A 286 -14.50 -3.54 -4.55
CA VAL A 286 -15.48 -4.63 -4.46
C VAL A 286 -15.58 -5.20 -3.04
N VAL A 287 -14.44 -5.40 -2.37
CA VAL A 287 -14.37 -6.04 -1.05
C VAL A 287 -14.55 -5.06 0.11
N ARG A 288 -14.02 -3.83 -0.01
CA ARG A 288 -13.94 -2.85 1.10
C ARG A 288 -14.79 -1.59 0.88
N GLY A 289 -15.56 -1.53 -0.21
CA GLY A 289 -16.46 -0.43 -0.54
C GLY A 289 -15.79 0.74 -1.26
N LEU A 290 -16.59 1.62 -1.87
CA LEU A 290 -16.11 2.78 -2.60
C LEU A 290 -15.63 3.89 -1.64
N SER A 291 -14.50 4.52 -1.98
CA SER A 291 -14.06 5.77 -1.38
C SER A 291 -13.35 6.64 -2.42
N ARG A 292 -13.18 7.94 -2.16
CA ARG A 292 -12.40 8.84 -3.02
C ARG A 292 -10.99 8.28 -3.26
N LEU A 293 -10.32 7.80 -2.21
CA LEU A 293 -8.96 7.27 -2.32
C LEU A 293 -8.90 6.00 -3.18
N ARG A 294 -9.83 5.07 -2.98
CA ARG A 294 -9.88 3.83 -3.78
C ARG A 294 -10.26 4.10 -5.23
N LEU A 295 -11.19 5.02 -5.48
CA LEU A 295 -11.52 5.45 -6.84
C LEU A 295 -10.30 6.09 -7.51
N ARG A 296 -9.63 7.05 -6.86
CA ARG A 296 -8.41 7.67 -7.39
C ARG A 296 -7.33 6.65 -7.69
N ARG A 297 -7.12 5.67 -6.80
CA ARG A 297 -6.17 4.56 -7.03
C ARG A 297 -6.55 3.77 -8.29
N LEU A 298 -7.81 3.35 -8.40
CA LEU A 298 -8.30 2.60 -9.57
C LEU A 298 -8.10 3.39 -10.87
N ILE A 299 -8.57 4.63 -10.91
CA ILE A 299 -8.48 5.49 -12.11
C ILE A 299 -7.03 5.78 -12.50
N SER A 300 -6.13 5.99 -11.52
CA SER A 300 -4.70 6.23 -11.79
C SER A 300 -3.97 5.04 -12.44
N LEU A 301 -4.50 3.82 -12.22
CA LEU A 301 -3.93 2.58 -12.75
C LEU A 301 -4.56 2.17 -14.08
N MET A 302 -5.83 2.52 -14.29
CA MET A 302 -6.51 2.38 -15.57
C MET A 302 -5.86 3.27 -16.64
N GLY A 303 -5.82 2.77 -17.88
CA GLY A 303 -5.42 3.58 -19.04
C GLY A 303 -6.56 4.50 -19.48
N ALA A 304 -6.26 5.46 -20.36
CA ALA A 304 -7.27 6.36 -20.96
C ALA A 304 -8.36 5.60 -21.74
N ASP A 305 -8.11 4.35 -22.14
CA ASP A 305 -9.00 3.52 -22.95
C ASP A 305 -10.13 2.84 -22.16
N ALA A 306 -10.38 3.25 -20.91
CA ALA A 306 -11.46 2.69 -20.10
C ALA A 306 -12.83 3.17 -20.61
N PRO A 307 -13.71 2.28 -21.11
CA PRO A 307 -14.98 2.70 -21.73
C PRO A 307 -15.87 3.52 -20.80
N ALA A 308 -15.94 3.15 -19.52
CA ALA A 308 -16.73 3.86 -18.52
C ALA A 308 -16.20 5.26 -18.14
N LEU A 309 -15.01 5.63 -18.61
CA LEU A 309 -14.42 6.96 -18.42
C LEU A 309 -14.42 7.80 -19.70
N ALA A 310 -14.85 7.23 -20.84
CA ALA A 310 -14.79 7.90 -22.14
C ALA A 310 -15.61 9.19 -22.19
N ASP A 311 -16.71 9.24 -21.42
CA ASP A 311 -17.58 10.41 -21.31
C ASP A 311 -17.07 11.45 -20.30
N LEU A 312 -16.00 11.17 -19.54
CA LEU A 312 -15.46 12.09 -18.54
C LEU A 312 -14.26 12.88 -19.11
N PRO A 313 -14.22 14.21 -18.95
CA PRO A 313 -13.16 15.03 -19.51
C PRO A 313 -11.83 14.85 -18.76
N ASP A 314 -10.72 15.15 -19.42
CA ASP A 314 -9.40 15.14 -18.79
C ASP A 314 -9.38 16.04 -17.54
N GLY A 315 -8.87 15.50 -16.43
CA GLY A 315 -8.80 16.23 -15.16
C GLY A 315 -10.10 16.31 -14.36
N TRP A 316 -11.17 15.60 -14.76
CA TRP A 316 -12.45 15.55 -14.04
C TRP A 316 -12.31 15.20 -12.54
N MET A 317 -11.27 14.46 -12.14
CA MET A 317 -11.03 14.07 -10.75
C MET A 317 -10.89 15.26 -9.78
N ARG A 318 -10.72 16.50 -10.28
CA ARG A 318 -10.74 17.73 -9.47
C ARG A 318 -12.11 17.99 -8.85
N VAL A 319 -13.18 17.56 -9.51
CA VAL A 319 -14.57 17.68 -9.06
C VAL A 319 -14.84 16.89 -7.77
N LEU A 320 -14.03 15.86 -7.47
CA LEU A 320 -14.17 15.07 -6.25
C LEU A 320 -13.76 15.81 -4.96
N GLY A 321 -13.22 17.02 -5.06
CA GLY A 321 -12.80 17.83 -3.92
C GLY A 321 -11.79 17.11 -3.02
N THR A 322 -11.86 17.37 -1.71
CA THR A 322 -11.02 16.78 -0.66
C THR A 322 -11.75 15.73 0.20
N ALA A 323 -13.08 15.74 0.21
CA ALA A 323 -13.91 14.86 1.04
C ALA A 323 -13.58 13.36 0.84
N PRO A 324 -13.65 12.51 1.88
CA PRO A 324 -13.31 11.08 1.76
C PRO A 324 -14.26 10.27 0.87
N LEU A 325 -15.53 10.68 0.78
CA LEU A 325 -16.60 10.03 0.02
C LEU A 325 -16.71 8.51 0.32
N ASP A 326 -16.82 8.15 1.58
CA ASP A 326 -16.84 6.76 2.08
C ASP A 326 -18.25 6.16 2.21
N THR A 327 -19.30 6.97 2.07
CA THR A 327 -20.70 6.58 2.20
C THR A 327 -21.52 6.95 0.97
N PRO A 328 -22.58 6.18 0.64
CA PRO A 328 -23.49 6.52 -0.46
C PRO A 328 -24.07 7.93 -0.35
N ASP A 329 -24.40 8.39 0.87
CA ASP A 329 -24.96 9.72 1.09
C ASP A 329 -23.95 10.83 0.80
N ALA A 330 -22.66 10.64 1.14
CA ALA A 330 -21.61 11.60 0.79
C ALA A 330 -21.45 11.73 -0.74
N TRP A 331 -21.50 10.61 -1.45
CA TRP A 331 -21.53 10.62 -2.92
C TRP A 331 -22.77 11.30 -3.48
N ALA A 332 -23.96 10.99 -2.93
CA ALA A 332 -25.21 11.58 -3.38
C ALA A 332 -25.20 13.11 -3.22
N ARG A 333 -24.74 13.61 -2.07
CA ARG A 333 -24.59 15.05 -1.79
C ARG A 333 -23.63 15.73 -2.76
N LEU A 334 -22.43 15.18 -2.94
CA LEU A 334 -21.46 15.70 -3.90
C LEU A 334 -22.10 15.80 -5.28
N LEU A 335 -22.63 14.69 -5.80
CA LEU A 335 -23.16 14.61 -7.17
C LEU A 335 -24.41 15.47 -7.38
N SER A 336 -25.19 15.78 -6.33
CA SER A 336 -26.34 16.69 -6.44
C SER A 336 -25.95 18.17 -6.49
N GLY A 337 -24.75 18.51 -6.01
CA GLY A 337 -24.26 19.89 -5.99
C GLY A 337 -23.50 20.30 -7.25
N LEU A 338 -23.19 19.35 -8.14
CA LEU A 338 -22.43 19.61 -9.36
C LEU A 338 -23.31 20.22 -10.45
N GLY A 339 -22.80 21.28 -11.07
CA GLY A 339 -23.34 21.86 -12.30
C GLY A 339 -22.29 21.88 -13.41
N ALA A 340 -22.70 22.33 -14.61
CA ALA A 340 -21.84 22.38 -15.78
C ALA A 340 -20.53 23.18 -15.57
N GLY A 341 -20.57 24.24 -14.76
CA GLY A 341 -19.42 25.10 -14.47
C GLY A 341 -18.32 24.46 -13.60
N ASP A 342 -18.62 23.35 -12.91
CA ASP A 342 -17.63 22.66 -12.08
C ASP A 342 -16.68 21.77 -12.90
N TRP A 343 -17.07 21.46 -14.14
CA TRP A 343 -16.33 20.57 -15.03
C TRP A 343 -15.29 21.33 -15.85
N PRO A 344 -14.12 20.72 -16.14
CA PRO A 344 -13.05 21.37 -16.91
C PRO A 344 -13.44 21.89 -18.29
N ASP A 345 -14.44 21.27 -18.91
CA ASP A 345 -14.95 21.60 -20.26
C ASP A 345 -16.28 22.37 -20.23
N GLY A 346 -16.82 22.68 -19.05
CA GLY A 346 -18.08 23.40 -18.89
C GLY A 346 -19.33 22.58 -19.26
N ILE A 347 -19.23 21.25 -19.38
CA ILE A 347 -20.35 20.35 -19.70
C ILE A 347 -20.71 19.55 -18.44
N ASP A 348 -22.02 19.41 -18.15
CA ASP A 348 -22.44 18.61 -17.00
C ASP A 348 -22.29 17.10 -17.25
N HIS A 349 -21.27 16.52 -16.62
CA HIS A 349 -20.99 15.07 -16.64
C HIS A 349 -21.43 14.35 -15.36
N ALA A 350 -22.17 15.01 -14.48
CA ALA A 350 -22.66 14.40 -13.23
C ALA A 350 -23.48 13.12 -13.45
N PRO A 351 -24.31 12.99 -14.52
CA PRO A 351 -25.00 11.73 -14.81
C PRO A 351 -24.06 10.55 -15.07
N ALA A 352 -22.98 10.76 -15.84
CA ALA A 352 -21.99 9.73 -16.15
C ALA A 352 -21.23 9.29 -14.89
N LEU A 353 -20.77 10.26 -14.09
CA LEU A 353 -20.10 9.96 -12.82
C LEU A 353 -21.05 9.25 -11.83
N ARG A 354 -22.33 9.64 -11.78
CA ARG A 354 -23.34 8.98 -10.94
C ARG A 354 -23.57 7.52 -11.36
N ALA A 355 -23.61 7.24 -12.66
CA ALA A 355 -23.74 5.87 -13.15
C ALA A 355 -22.54 5.00 -12.72
N LEU A 356 -21.31 5.53 -12.84
CA LEU A 356 -20.09 4.88 -12.37
C LEU A 356 -20.13 4.60 -10.86
N VAL A 357 -20.47 5.61 -10.06
CA VAL A 357 -20.53 5.50 -8.60
C VAL A 357 -21.59 4.48 -8.17
N ASN A 358 -22.77 4.49 -8.79
CA ASN A 358 -23.84 3.54 -8.51
C ASN A 358 -23.42 2.11 -8.85
N LEU A 359 -22.72 1.90 -9.98
CA LEU A 359 -22.17 0.60 -10.34
C LEU A 359 -21.22 0.11 -9.24
N LEU A 360 -20.24 0.92 -8.84
CA LEU A 360 -19.21 0.55 -7.85
C LEU A 360 -19.79 0.27 -6.46
N HIS A 361 -20.86 0.96 -6.04
CA HIS A 361 -21.51 0.71 -4.75
C HIS A 361 -22.20 -0.65 -4.63
N ARG A 362 -22.54 -1.30 -5.75
CA ARG A 362 -23.14 -2.65 -5.75
C ARG A 362 -22.18 -3.75 -5.29
N GLY A 363 -20.89 -3.45 -5.15
CA GLY A 363 -19.91 -4.33 -4.54
C GLY A 363 -19.80 -5.71 -5.22
N PRO A 364 -19.70 -6.82 -4.47
CA PRO A 364 -19.47 -8.15 -5.03
C PRO A 364 -20.53 -8.62 -6.03
N GLU A 365 -21.79 -8.19 -5.91
CA GLU A 365 -22.88 -8.60 -6.80
C GLU A 365 -22.68 -8.10 -8.24
N ALA A 366 -22.06 -6.94 -8.41
CA ALA A 366 -21.79 -6.35 -9.72
C ALA A 366 -20.33 -6.53 -10.19
N ALA A 367 -19.53 -7.35 -9.50
CA ALA A 367 -18.10 -7.51 -9.81
C ALA A 367 -17.83 -7.93 -11.27
N GLY A 368 -18.68 -8.78 -11.85
CA GLY A 368 -18.59 -9.17 -13.26
C GLY A 368 -18.82 -7.99 -14.21
N GLU A 369 -19.90 -7.24 -13.99
CA GLU A 369 -20.27 -6.05 -14.76
C GLU A 369 -19.21 -4.94 -14.64
N MET A 370 -18.71 -4.69 -13.43
CA MET A 370 -17.60 -3.77 -13.17
C MET A 370 -16.37 -4.12 -14.01
N GLY A 371 -15.99 -5.39 -14.02
CA GLY A 371 -14.82 -5.86 -14.77
C GLY A 371 -14.93 -5.62 -16.27
N GLU A 372 -16.12 -5.83 -16.84
CA GLU A 372 -16.37 -5.63 -18.27
C GLU A 372 -16.43 -4.15 -18.66
N GLY A 373 -17.06 -3.32 -17.83
CA GLY A 373 -17.22 -1.89 -18.10
C GLY A 373 -15.95 -1.06 -17.84
N LEU A 374 -15.17 -1.43 -16.82
CA LEU A 374 -14.04 -0.62 -16.35
C LEU A 374 -12.70 -1.09 -16.90
N LEU A 375 -12.46 -2.40 -16.95
CA LEU A 375 -11.13 -2.93 -17.25
C LEU A 375 -10.98 -3.20 -18.76
N ALA A 376 -9.77 -3.06 -19.29
CA ALA A 376 -9.46 -3.35 -20.69
C ALA A 376 -8.24 -4.28 -20.84
N GLY A 377 -8.05 -4.84 -22.03
CA GLY A 377 -6.88 -5.65 -22.38
C GLY A 377 -6.58 -6.77 -21.38
N ARG A 378 -5.32 -6.85 -20.92
CA ARG A 378 -4.84 -7.87 -20.00
C ARG A 378 -5.48 -7.78 -18.61
N THR A 379 -5.77 -6.57 -18.13
CA THR A 379 -6.42 -6.34 -16.83
C THR A 379 -7.79 -7.01 -16.76
N ARG A 380 -8.57 -6.92 -17.84
CA ARG A 380 -9.87 -7.61 -17.94
C ARG A 380 -9.71 -9.13 -17.94
N VAL A 381 -8.70 -9.66 -18.63
CA VAL A 381 -8.39 -11.11 -18.64
C VAL A 381 -8.03 -11.59 -17.23
N ILE A 382 -7.19 -10.84 -16.50
CA ILE A 382 -6.84 -11.14 -15.10
C ILE A 382 -8.11 -11.15 -14.24
N TRP A 383 -8.97 -10.15 -14.40
CA TRP A 383 -10.21 -10.05 -13.61
C TRP A 383 -11.19 -11.20 -13.86
N ARG A 384 -11.42 -11.57 -15.12
CA ARG A 384 -12.25 -12.74 -15.48
C ARG A 384 -11.70 -14.02 -14.86
N ALA A 385 -10.39 -14.23 -14.98
CA ALA A 385 -9.75 -15.40 -14.39
C ALA A 385 -9.82 -15.36 -12.85
N ALA A 386 -9.76 -14.19 -12.21
CA ALA A 386 -9.95 -14.05 -10.77
C ALA A 386 -11.37 -14.41 -10.33
N LEU A 387 -12.41 -13.90 -11.00
CA LEU A 387 -13.80 -14.26 -10.69
C LEU A 387 -14.13 -15.72 -11.01
N ALA A 388 -13.47 -16.32 -11.99
CA ALA A 388 -13.54 -17.77 -12.21
C ALA A 388 -12.82 -18.55 -11.10
N ALA A 389 -11.80 -17.95 -10.47
CA ALA A 389 -10.97 -18.59 -9.47
C ALA A 389 -11.53 -18.54 -8.03
N GLY A 390 -12.48 -17.66 -7.74
CA GLY A 390 -13.09 -17.54 -6.41
C GLY A 390 -14.32 -16.63 -6.39
N PRO A 391 -15.08 -16.62 -5.28
CA PRO A 391 -16.23 -15.73 -5.14
C PRO A 391 -15.78 -14.26 -5.16
N ALA A 392 -16.65 -13.38 -5.67
CA ALA A 392 -16.37 -11.95 -5.78
C ALA A 392 -16.04 -11.29 -4.43
N GLN A 393 -16.58 -11.82 -3.33
CA GLN A 393 -16.34 -11.39 -1.96
C GLN A 393 -14.88 -11.56 -1.50
N SER A 394 -14.09 -12.40 -2.18
CA SER A 394 -12.68 -12.63 -1.90
C SER A 394 -11.83 -12.52 -3.17
N VAL A 395 -12.26 -11.67 -4.12
CA VAL A 395 -11.55 -11.48 -5.39
C VAL A 395 -10.17 -10.87 -5.18
N ASP A 396 -9.96 -10.12 -4.10
CA ASP A 396 -8.65 -9.58 -3.71
C ASP A 396 -7.62 -10.69 -3.41
N LEU A 397 -8.00 -11.69 -2.60
CA LEU A 397 -7.17 -12.86 -2.32
C LEU A 397 -6.91 -13.69 -3.58
N THR A 398 -7.89 -13.75 -4.47
CA THR A 398 -7.77 -14.50 -5.72
C THR A 398 -6.79 -13.83 -6.68
N VAL A 399 -6.90 -12.51 -6.85
CA VAL A 399 -5.94 -11.70 -7.62
C VAL A 399 -4.55 -11.82 -6.99
N GLU A 400 -4.42 -11.77 -5.67
CA GLU A 400 -3.14 -11.92 -4.97
C GLU A 400 -2.42 -13.25 -5.28
N GLY A 401 -3.18 -14.35 -5.38
CA GLY A 401 -2.64 -15.68 -5.66
C GLY A 401 -2.28 -15.95 -7.14
N MET A 402 -2.73 -15.10 -8.07
CA MET A 402 -2.54 -15.31 -9.51
C MET A 402 -1.12 -14.95 -9.98
N ARG A 403 -0.69 -15.62 -11.05
CA ARG A 403 0.63 -15.43 -11.66
C ARG A 403 0.57 -15.26 -13.17
N LEU A 404 1.57 -14.56 -13.71
CA LEU A 404 1.80 -14.33 -15.13
C LEU A 404 3.14 -14.92 -15.53
N ASP A 405 3.23 -15.39 -16.78
CA ASP A 405 4.51 -15.80 -17.35
C ASP A 405 5.51 -14.62 -17.33
N ASP A 406 6.74 -14.90 -16.88
CA ASP A 406 7.84 -13.96 -16.94
C ASP A 406 8.34 -13.85 -18.38
N ALA A 407 8.41 -12.61 -18.90
CA ALA A 407 8.82 -12.32 -20.27
C ALA A 407 10.34 -12.51 -20.50
N THR A 408 11.13 -12.56 -19.42
CA THR A 408 12.59 -12.76 -19.50
C THR A 408 12.90 -14.14 -20.07
N ASP A 409 13.93 -14.27 -20.93
CA ASP A 409 14.30 -15.58 -21.47
C ASP A 409 14.86 -16.51 -20.38
N PRO A 410 14.20 -17.65 -20.06
CA PRO A 410 14.69 -18.62 -19.08
C PRO A 410 16.03 -19.26 -19.43
N CYS A 411 16.42 -19.26 -20.71
CA CYS A 411 17.63 -19.92 -21.20
C CYS A 411 18.84 -19.00 -21.29
N ALA A 412 18.70 -17.72 -20.95
CA ALA A 412 19.76 -16.71 -20.95
C ALA A 412 19.84 -15.94 -19.62
N SER A 413 19.13 -16.40 -18.59
CA SER A 413 18.98 -15.71 -17.30
C SER A 413 19.28 -16.64 -16.13
N ILE A 414 19.59 -16.04 -14.98
CA ILE A 414 19.59 -16.76 -13.71
C ILE A 414 18.17 -17.25 -13.46
N ALA A 415 18.02 -18.49 -13.03
CA ALA A 415 16.71 -19.07 -12.82
C ALA A 415 16.34 -19.06 -11.32
N TRP A 416 15.28 -18.34 -10.97
CA TRP A 416 14.62 -18.42 -9.67
C TRP A 416 13.43 -19.38 -9.80
N MET A 417 13.48 -20.51 -9.09
CA MET A 417 12.56 -21.62 -9.35
C MET A 417 12.22 -22.46 -8.12
N PRO A 418 11.10 -23.21 -8.16
CA PRO A 418 10.85 -24.27 -7.20
C PRO A 418 11.95 -25.33 -7.26
N ALA A 419 12.29 -25.92 -6.11
CA ALA A 419 13.28 -26.99 -6.02
C ALA A 419 12.95 -28.19 -6.94
N GLY A 420 11.66 -28.52 -7.11
CA GLY A 420 11.22 -29.59 -8.03
C GLY A 420 11.59 -29.32 -9.49
N SER A 421 11.42 -28.08 -9.96
CA SER A 421 11.84 -27.67 -11.31
C SER A 421 13.36 -27.75 -11.48
N LEU A 422 14.13 -27.41 -10.44
CA LEU A 422 15.59 -27.53 -10.46
C LEU A 422 16.03 -29.00 -10.53
N ALA A 423 15.39 -29.88 -9.76
CA ALA A 423 15.67 -31.32 -9.80
C ALA A 423 15.38 -31.93 -11.19
N ALA A 424 14.42 -31.38 -11.92
CA ALA A 424 14.11 -31.80 -13.28
C ALA A 424 15.01 -31.17 -14.35
N SER A 425 15.51 -29.96 -14.11
CA SER A 425 16.40 -29.20 -15.01
C SER A 425 17.65 -28.70 -14.27
N PRO A 426 18.61 -29.59 -14.00
CA PRO A 426 19.79 -29.28 -13.18
C PRO A 426 20.63 -28.14 -13.75
N ARG A 427 21.26 -27.36 -12.86
CA ARG A 427 22.20 -26.28 -13.20
C ARG A 427 23.59 -26.57 -12.63
N ARG A 428 24.61 -25.89 -13.18
CA ARG A 428 26.01 -26.06 -12.74
C ARG A 428 26.24 -25.44 -11.37
N PHE A 429 25.70 -24.24 -11.16
CA PHE A 429 25.81 -23.51 -9.90
C PHE A 429 24.43 -23.37 -9.27
N VAL A 430 24.27 -23.88 -8.07
CA VAL A 430 22.98 -23.94 -7.38
C VAL A 430 23.09 -23.29 -6.01
N ARG A 431 22.08 -22.51 -5.64
CA ARG A 431 21.89 -22.08 -4.26
C ARG A 431 20.48 -22.39 -3.78
N LEU A 432 20.39 -23.14 -2.67
CA LEU A 432 19.14 -23.55 -2.05
C LEU A 432 18.84 -22.67 -0.85
N LEU A 433 17.66 -22.03 -0.86
CA LEU A 433 17.23 -21.11 0.19
C LEU A 433 16.21 -21.74 1.13
N GLY A 434 16.22 -21.30 2.39
CA GLY A 434 15.18 -21.65 3.37
C GLY A 434 15.27 -23.09 3.88
N LEU A 435 16.47 -23.63 4.04
CA LEU A 435 16.73 -24.92 4.70
C LEU A 435 16.51 -24.83 6.22
N ASN A 436 15.29 -24.46 6.60
CA ASN A 436 14.82 -24.33 7.97
C ASN A 436 13.92 -25.51 8.36
N SER A 437 13.87 -25.81 9.66
CA SER A 437 12.97 -26.82 10.22
C SER A 437 11.51 -26.54 9.83
N ALA A 438 10.78 -27.60 9.47
CA ALA A 438 9.40 -27.58 8.96
C ALA A 438 9.13 -26.79 7.66
N ARG A 439 10.14 -26.10 7.08
CA ARG A 439 10.04 -25.43 5.78
C ARG A 439 10.67 -26.25 4.66
N TRP A 440 11.77 -26.94 4.94
CA TRP A 440 12.35 -27.90 4.01
C TRP A 440 13.00 -29.04 4.79
N PRO A 441 12.41 -30.25 4.80
CA PRO A 441 11.15 -30.61 4.14
C PRO A 441 9.92 -29.95 4.79
N ARG A 442 8.90 -29.71 3.99
CA ARG A 442 7.60 -29.20 4.44
C ARG A 442 6.81 -30.29 5.18
N ASN A 443 6.00 -29.88 6.14
CA ASN A 443 5.09 -30.79 6.86
C ASN A 443 3.96 -31.27 5.95
N VAL A 444 3.54 -32.52 6.17
CA VAL A 444 2.37 -33.11 5.51
C VAL A 444 1.11 -32.67 6.26
N GLY A 445 0.09 -32.23 5.53
CA GLY A 445 -1.25 -32.02 6.07
C GLY A 445 -2.23 -33.06 5.51
N GLU A 446 -3.32 -33.30 6.22
CA GLU A 446 -4.43 -34.13 5.74
C GLU A 446 -5.22 -33.46 4.61
N ASP A 447 -5.94 -34.25 3.83
CA ASP A 447 -6.88 -33.73 2.84
C ASP A 447 -8.08 -33.08 3.55
N ARG A 448 -8.52 -31.93 3.01
CA ARG A 448 -9.59 -31.12 3.61
C ARG A 448 -10.94 -31.81 3.63
N LEU A 449 -11.21 -32.69 2.67
CA LEU A 449 -12.50 -33.37 2.51
C LEU A 449 -12.40 -34.87 2.80
N LEU A 450 -11.32 -35.53 2.41
CA LEU A 450 -11.07 -36.96 2.60
C LEU A 450 -9.91 -37.19 3.61
N PRO A 451 -10.12 -36.93 4.91
CA PRO A 451 -9.11 -37.13 5.94
C PRO A 451 -8.67 -38.59 6.07
N ASP A 452 -7.59 -38.81 6.82
CA ASP A 452 -6.87 -40.08 6.88
C ASP A 452 -7.75 -41.28 7.28
N HIS A 453 -8.69 -41.07 8.20
CA HIS A 453 -9.63 -42.10 8.67
C HIS A 453 -10.66 -42.54 7.62
N ILE A 454 -10.87 -41.77 6.53
CA ILE A 454 -11.77 -42.12 5.43
C ILE A 454 -10.98 -42.79 4.30
N ILE A 455 -9.91 -42.14 3.84
CA ILE A 455 -8.95 -42.72 2.90
C ILE A 455 -7.55 -42.47 3.49
N PRO A 456 -6.75 -43.52 3.72
CA PRO A 456 -5.39 -43.35 4.22
C PRO A 456 -4.60 -42.37 3.36
N THR A 457 -3.93 -41.42 4.02
CA THR A 457 -3.19 -40.33 3.37
C THR A 457 -2.11 -40.88 2.43
N THR A 458 -1.51 -42.03 2.77
CA THR A 458 -0.54 -42.74 1.94
C THR A 458 -1.13 -43.29 0.63
N LYS A 459 -2.44 -43.58 0.60
CA LYS A 459 -3.13 -43.99 -0.64
C LYS A 459 -3.56 -42.77 -1.46
N LEU A 460 -4.04 -41.72 -0.80
CA LEU A 460 -4.50 -40.50 -1.47
C LEU A 460 -3.34 -39.63 -1.98
N ASN A 461 -2.21 -39.67 -1.29
CA ASN A 461 -0.98 -38.98 -1.64
C ASN A 461 0.21 -39.95 -1.54
N PRO A 462 0.46 -40.77 -2.58
CA PRO A 462 1.47 -41.83 -2.57
C PRO A 462 2.91 -41.31 -2.47
N LEU A 463 3.13 -40.00 -2.71
CA LEU A 463 4.39 -39.32 -2.45
C LEU A 463 4.12 -38.06 -1.61
N PRO A 464 4.07 -38.17 -0.28
CA PRO A 464 3.83 -37.04 0.61
C PRO A 464 4.81 -35.90 0.40
N ILE A 465 4.37 -34.65 0.62
CA ILE A 465 5.17 -33.46 0.27
C ILE A 465 6.54 -33.42 0.96
N GLY A 466 6.63 -33.87 2.22
CA GLY A 466 7.90 -33.91 2.94
C GLY A 466 8.87 -34.95 2.38
N GLU A 467 8.36 -36.07 1.85
CA GLU A 467 9.18 -37.08 1.17
C GLU A 467 9.60 -36.60 -0.22
N ALA A 468 8.67 -35.98 -0.97
CA ALA A 468 8.97 -35.33 -2.24
C ALA A 468 10.07 -34.26 -2.09
N ASP A 469 10.03 -33.46 -1.02
CA ASP A 469 11.06 -32.45 -0.72
C ASP A 469 12.43 -33.07 -0.41
N ARG A 470 12.47 -34.21 0.29
CA ARG A 470 13.70 -34.97 0.56
C ARG A 470 14.27 -35.58 -0.72
N GLN A 471 13.44 -36.21 -1.53
CA GLN A 471 13.84 -36.79 -2.83
C GLN A 471 14.32 -35.70 -3.80
N THR A 472 13.64 -34.55 -3.83
CA THR A 472 14.04 -33.38 -4.61
C THR A 472 15.40 -32.86 -4.15
N PHE A 473 15.61 -32.70 -2.84
CA PHE A 473 16.89 -32.29 -2.29
C PHE A 473 18.01 -33.27 -2.69
N ALA A 474 17.84 -34.56 -2.44
CA ALA A 474 18.81 -35.58 -2.80
C ALA A 474 19.12 -35.59 -4.31
N THR A 475 18.10 -35.39 -5.16
CA THR A 475 18.26 -35.27 -6.61
C THR A 475 19.11 -34.07 -6.99
N ILE A 476 18.86 -32.90 -6.40
CA ILE A 476 19.64 -31.68 -6.68
C ILE A 476 21.11 -31.92 -6.31
N MET A 477 21.38 -32.51 -5.15
CA MET A 477 22.74 -32.81 -4.71
C MET A 477 23.47 -33.78 -5.66
N ALA A 478 22.75 -34.74 -6.24
CA ALA A 478 23.31 -35.73 -7.16
C ALA A 478 23.44 -35.24 -8.62
N THR A 479 22.79 -34.13 -8.99
CA THR A 479 22.70 -33.67 -10.39
C THR A 479 23.30 -32.28 -10.64
N ALA A 480 23.47 -31.45 -9.60
CA ALA A 480 24.15 -30.16 -9.72
C ALA A 480 25.60 -30.37 -10.19
N GLY A 481 26.04 -29.53 -11.13
CA GLY A 481 27.31 -29.74 -11.84
C GLY A 481 28.55 -29.48 -10.99
N ASP A 482 28.71 -28.24 -10.54
CA ASP A 482 29.99 -27.73 -10.03
C ASP A 482 29.89 -27.29 -8.56
N GLN A 483 28.84 -26.55 -8.17
CA GLN A 483 28.70 -26.04 -6.80
C GLN A 483 27.25 -26.04 -6.32
N VAL A 484 27.06 -26.39 -5.04
CA VAL A 484 25.81 -26.21 -4.29
C VAL A 484 26.05 -25.40 -3.02
N VAL A 485 25.34 -24.29 -2.88
CA VAL A 485 25.30 -23.50 -1.64
C VAL A 485 24.00 -23.79 -0.91
N LEU A 486 24.10 -24.32 0.31
CA LEU A 486 22.97 -24.60 1.20
C LEU A 486 22.81 -23.44 2.18
N SER A 487 21.69 -22.72 2.12
CA SER A 487 21.44 -21.60 3.03
C SER A 487 20.13 -21.71 3.81
N HIS A 488 20.14 -21.10 5.00
CA HIS A 488 18.95 -20.89 5.82
C HIS A 488 19.00 -19.57 6.57
N ALA A 489 17.84 -19.09 6.99
CA ALA A 489 17.70 -17.89 7.80
C ALA A 489 17.63 -18.23 9.29
N ARG A 490 18.34 -17.47 10.13
CA ARG A 490 18.31 -17.65 11.59
C ARG A 490 17.03 -17.11 12.23
N ARG A 491 16.41 -16.07 11.64
CA ARG A 491 15.17 -15.47 12.13
C ARG A 491 14.17 -15.24 11.00
N GLY A 492 12.88 -15.29 11.31
CA GLY A 492 11.81 -14.90 10.41
C GLY A 492 11.77 -13.40 10.16
N ASN A 493 10.91 -12.96 9.24
CA ASN A 493 10.69 -11.53 8.98
C ASN A 493 10.06 -10.81 10.19
N ASP A 494 9.39 -11.56 11.08
CA ASP A 494 8.84 -11.11 12.36
C ASP A 494 9.86 -11.15 13.52
N GLY A 495 11.10 -11.55 13.25
CA GLY A 495 12.17 -11.68 14.24
C GLY A 495 12.16 -12.98 15.04
N ARG A 496 11.20 -13.89 14.85
CA ARG A 496 11.18 -15.20 15.55
C ARG A 496 12.36 -16.06 15.15
N LEU A 497 12.91 -16.85 16.09
CA LEU A 497 14.00 -17.78 15.78
C LEU A 497 13.49 -18.89 14.86
N LEU A 498 14.24 -19.19 13.80
CA LEU A 498 13.97 -20.31 12.91
C LEU A 498 14.97 -21.44 13.17
N GLY A 499 14.47 -22.66 13.30
CA GLY A 499 15.31 -23.84 13.47
C GLY A 499 16.04 -24.23 12.18
N ARG A 500 17.19 -24.89 12.32
CA ARG A 500 17.95 -25.49 11.20
C ARG A 500 17.22 -26.73 10.67
N SER A 501 17.25 -26.97 9.36
CA SER A 501 16.69 -28.19 8.76
C SER A 501 17.48 -29.44 9.14
N ALA A 502 16.78 -30.57 9.31
CA ALA A 502 17.39 -31.89 9.45
C ALA A 502 18.17 -32.34 8.20
N LEU A 503 17.91 -31.76 7.02
CA LEU A 503 18.64 -32.08 5.78
C LEU A 503 20.11 -31.64 5.83
N LEU A 504 20.47 -30.75 6.76
CA LEU A 504 21.81 -30.19 6.86
C LEU A 504 22.74 -31.02 7.76
N GLN A 505 22.28 -32.13 8.34
CA GLN A 505 23.02 -32.89 9.36
C GLN A 505 24.35 -33.47 8.84
N ASP A 506 24.35 -33.97 7.60
CA ASP A 506 25.50 -34.66 7.01
C ASP A 506 26.38 -33.74 6.13
N TYR A 507 26.20 -32.42 6.25
CA TYR A 507 26.88 -31.41 5.44
C TYR A 507 27.82 -30.54 6.27
N PRO A 508 28.79 -29.83 5.63
CA PRO A 508 29.79 -29.03 6.32
C PRO A 508 29.20 -28.00 7.29
N ASP A 509 30.02 -27.56 8.24
CA ASP A 509 29.65 -26.48 9.16
C ASP A 509 29.27 -25.21 8.41
N GLU A 510 28.26 -24.51 8.93
CA GLU A 510 27.76 -23.31 8.30
C GLU A 510 28.69 -22.11 8.50
N THR A 511 28.90 -21.35 7.43
CA THR A 511 29.50 -20.02 7.52
C THR A 511 28.45 -19.03 8.02
N TYR A 512 28.72 -18.37 9.15
CA TYR A 512 27.85 -17.33 9.69
C TYR A 512 27.96 -16.03 8.88
N LEU A 513 26.94 -15.70 8.08
CA LEU A 513 26.90 -14.44 7.34
C LEU A 513 26.34 -13.31 8.22
N ARG A 514 27.18 -12.32 8.49
CA ARG A 514 26.80 -11.07 9.17
C ARG A 514 26.09 -10.14 8.19
N ARG A 515 24.96 -9.55 8.62
CA ARG A 515 24.17 -8.60 7.81
C ARG A 515 24.97 -7.37 7.37
N ASN A 516 25.91 -6.92 8.19
CA ASN A 516 26.76 -5.76 7.93
C ASN A 516 28.12 -6.13 7.30
N ARG A 517 28.28 -7.34 6.76
CA ARG A 517 29.51 -7.72 6.07
C ARG A 517 29.67 -6.92 4.79
N ALA A 518 30.88 -6.47 4.48
CA ALA A 518 31.20 -5.90 3.19
C ALA A 518 31.39 -7.05 2.17
N PRO A 519 30.55 -7.16 1.12
CA PRO A 519 30.71 -8.20 0.12
C PRO A 519 31.85 -7.87 -0.85
N ALA A 520 32.52 -8.90 -1.34
CA ALA A 520 33.49 -8.77 -2.42
C ALA A 520 32.81 -8.20 -3.68
N HIS A 521 31.68 -8.78 -4.07
CA HIS A 521 30.79 -8.25 -5.10
C HIS A 521 29.41 -7.94 -4.50
N ALA A 522 29.03 -6.66 -4.56
CA ALA A 522 27.66 -6.24 -4.31
C ALA A 522 26.78 -6.57 -5.53
N TYR A 523 25.51 -6.90 -5.32
CA TYR A 523 24.64 -7.25 -6.45
C TYR A 523 24.17 -6.02 -7.25
N SER A 524 24.07 -4.86 -6.58
CA SER A 524 23.69 -3.54 -7.12
C SER A 524 24.54 -2.42 -6.52
N GLU A 525 24.36 -1.19 -7.00
CA GLU A 525 24.97 0.00 -6.40
C GLU A 525 24.40 0.29 -5.00
N THR A 526 23.08 0.15 -4.82
CA THR A 526 22.42 0.35 -3.52
C THR A 526 22.99 -0.59 -2.46
N ASP A 527 23.16 -1.87 -2.82
CA ASP A 527 23.78 -2.89 -1.97
C ASP A 527 25.23 -2.56 -1.62
N ARG A 528 25.98 -2.05 -2.61
CA ARG A 528 27.38 -1.63 -2.45
C ARG A 528 27.49 -0.50 -1.43
N LEU A 529 26.72 0.58 -1.60
CA LEU A 529 26.74 1.74 -0.70
C LEU A 529 26.27 1.37 0.70
N THR A 530 25.26 0.49 0.81
CA THR A 530 24.76 0.01 2.12
C THR A 530 25.82 -0.80 2.86
N ALA A 531 26.57 -1.64 2.16
CA ALA A 531 27.56 -2.53 2.78
C ALA A 531 28.94 -1.88 2.97
N ARG A 532 29.33 -0.94 2.09
CA ARG A 532 30.62 -0.24 2.13
C ARG A 532 30.45 1.16 2.69
N ARG A 533 30.38 1.24 4.02
CA ARG A 533 30.17 2.50 4.76
C ARG A 533 31.13 3.61 4.37
N ASP A 534 32.42 3.31 4.18
CA ASP A 534 33.43 4.31 3.82
C ASP A 534 33.18 4.92 2.43
N GLU A 535 32.62 4.12 1.52
CA GLU A 535 32.23 4.59 0.20
C GLU A 535 30.97 5.46 0.27
N PHE A 536 29.95 4.99 0.99
CA PHE A 536 28.74 5.79 1.24
C PHE A 536 29.08 7.12 1.91
N ALA A 537 29.98 7.13 2.91
CA ALA A 537 30.41 8.33 3.63
C ALA A 537 31.08 9.39 2.73
N ARG A 538 31.59 9.02 1.55
CA ARG A 538 32.17 9.95 0.57
C ARG A 538 31.12 10.57 -0.35
N THR A 539 29.92 10.01 -0.41
CA THR A 539 28.84 10.56 -1.24
C THR A 539 28.46 11.97 -0.75
N PRO A 540 28.08 12.88 -1.66
CA PRO A 540 27.65 14.23 -1.28
C PRO A 540 26.53 14.23 -0.24
N GLN A 541 25.57 13.30 -0.37
CA GLN A 541 24.43 13.14 0.52
C GLN A 541 24.88 12.72 1.93
N ALA A 542 25.74 11.71 2.06
CA ALA A 542 26.22 11.29 3.38
C ALA A 542 27.11 12.34 4.05
N ARG A 543 27.95 13.04 3.28
CA ARG A 543 28.76 14.16 3.79
C ARG A 543 27.87 15.29 4.31
N SER A 544 26.83 15.64 3.56
CA SER A 544 25.83 16.64 3.97
C SER A 544 25.10 16.22 5.25
N ALA A 545 24.57 15.00 5.30
CA ALA A 545 23.87 14.48 6.48
C ALA A 545 24.78 14.40 7.71
N THR A 546 26.04 13.96 7.54
CA THR A 546 27.03 13.90 8.63
C THR A 546 27.41 15.29 9.11
N ALA A 547 27.59 16.25 8.19
CA ALA A 547 27.86 17.65 8.54
C ALA A 547 26.71 18.24 9.36
N CYS A 548 25.47 18.06 8.91
CA CYS A 548 24.26 18.49 9.62
C CYS A 548 24.18 17.86 11.02
N TRP A 549 24.42 16.54 11.13
CA TRP A 549 24.44 15.83 12.40
C TRP A 549 25.50 16.37 13.37
N HIS A 550 26.74 16.59 12.90
CA HIS A 550 27.79 17.18 13.71
C HIS A 550 27.47 18.62 14.11
N ASP A 551 26.92 19.42 13.20
CA ASP A 551 26.55 20.79 13.48
C ASP A 551 25.46 20.88 14.55
N TRP A 552 24.46 19.99 14.55
CA TRP A 552 23.47 19.89 15.63
C TRP A 552 24.06 19.55 17.01
N LEU A 553 25.23 18.92 17.06
CA LEU A 553 25.93 18.60 18.31
C LEU A 553 26.79 19.75 18.83
N ARG A 554 27.09 20.76 18.00
CA ARG A 554 27.89 21.93 18.40
C ARG A 554 27.03 22.92 19.20
N PRO A 555 27.61 23.62 20.19
CA PRO A 555 26.90 24.72 20.86
C PRO A 555 26.72 25.92 19.92
N ASP A 556 27.68 26.16 19.02
CA ASP A 556 27.62 27.25 18.04
C ASP A 556 26.45 27.11 17.08
N ILE A 557 25.81 28.22 16.76
CA ILE A 557 24.82 28.28 15.67
C ILE A 557 25.56 28.16 14.33
N THR A 558 25.03 27.30 13.47
CA THR A 558 25.56 26.96 12.14
C THR A 558 24.51 27.21 11.05
N PRO A 559 24.85 27.11 9.76
CA PRO A 559 23.86 27.15 8.68
C PRO A 559 22.73 26.11 8.83
N HIS A 560 22.98 24.95 9.45
CA HIS A 560 21.98 23.92 9.69
C HIS A 560 20.99 24.27 10.83
N ASP A 561 21.25 25.36 11.56
CA ASP A 561 20.39 25.87 12.63
C ASP A 561 19.58 27.10 12.20
N GLY A 562 19.64 27.47 10.91
CA GLY A 562 18.89 28.61 10.36
C GLY A 562 19.72 29.87 10.10
N LEU A 563 21.04 29.78 10.04
CA LEU A 563 21.88 30.87 9.54
C LEU A 563 21.87 30.93 8.02
N ILE A 564 21.46 32.08 7.50
CA ILE A 564 21.40 32.42 6.09
C ILE A 564 22.22 33.69 5.91
N ARG A 565 22.70 33.97 4.68
CA ARG A 565 23.32 35.26 4.39
C ARG A 565 22.33 36.41 4.66
N ALA A 566 22.85 37.53 5.15
CA ALA A 566 22.07 38.76 5.30
C ALA A 566 21.43 39.20 3.99
N ASN A 567 20.26 39.83 4.08
CA ASN A 567 19.47 40.32 2.96
C ASN A 567 19.25 39.24 1.88
N HIS A 568 18.97 38.01 2.31
CA HIS A 568 18.59 36.95 1.39
C HIS A 568 17.27 37.33 0.68
N PRO A 569 17.16 37.26 -0.65
CA PRO A 569 15.98 37.69 -1.40
C PRO A 569 14.69 37.01 -0.93
N VAL A 570 14.76 35.72 -0.57
CA VAL A 570 13.61 35.00 -0.01
C VAL A 570 13.19 35.59 1.33
N MET A 571 14.13 35.91 2.22
CA MET A 571 13.81 36.55 3.51
C MET A 571 13.20 37.93 3.30
N GLN A 572 13.73 38.72 2.35
CA GLN A 572 13.16 40.02 2.01
C GLN A 572 11.73 39.90 1.48
N ALA A 573 11.49 38.95 0.56
CA ALA A 573 10.17 38.71 -0.02
C ALA A 573 9.14 38.28 1.04
N ILE A 574 9.48 37.31 1.91
CA ILE A 574 8.55 36.84 2.94
C ILE A 574 8.30 37.91 4.02
N MET A 575 9.25 38.83 4.26
CA MET A 575 9.07 39.96 5.19
C MET A 575 8.22 41.09 4.59
N GLN A 576 8.17 41.23 3.26
CA GLN A 576 7.34 42.23 2.56
C GLN A 576 5.89 41.80 2.38
N ARG A 577 5.61 40.50 2.49
CA ARG A 577 4.25 39.98 2.43
C ARG A 577 3.41 40.55 3.59
N THR A 578 2.11 40.71 3.34
CA THR A 578 1.11 40.90 4.39
C THR A 578 1.09 39.67 5.31
N GLN A 579 1.09 39.88 6.62
CA GLN A 579 1.21 38.85 7.64
C GLN A 579 -0.11 38.67 8.39
N SER A 580 -0.51 37.42 8.64
CA SER A 580 -1.57 37.12 9.60
C SER A 580 -1.03 37.00 11.03
N ALA A 581 -1.90 37.06 12.03
CA ALA A 581 -1.54 36.82 13.43
C ALA A 581 -0.80 35.48 13.62
N SER A 582 -1.27 34.40 12.99
CA SER A 582 -0.64 33.08 13.02
C SER A 582 0.77 33.09 12.40
N SER A 583 0.97 33.84 11.31
CA SER A 583 2.27 33.97 10.67
C SER A 583 3.26 34.79 11.52
N LEU A 584 2.79 35.86 12.18
CA LEU A 584 3.62 36.65 13.09
C LEU A 584 3.95 35.88 14.37
N ARG A 585 3.00 35.11 14.91
CA ARG A 585 3.27 34.17 16.00
C ARG A 585 4.37 33.20 15.61
N MET A 586 4.30 32.61 14.42
CA MET A 586 5.34 31.71 13.93
C MET A 586 6.68 32.44 13.78
N LEU A 587 6.70 33.65 13.24
CA LEU A 587 7.92 34.47 13.15
C LEU A 587 8.56 34.71 14.51
N LEU A 588 7.77 35.00 15.54
CA LEU A 588 8.26 35.34 16.88
C LEU A 588 8.65 34.10 17.70
N ARG A 589 7.90 32.99 17.59
CA ARG A 589 8.06 31.80 18.44
C ARG A 589 8.76 30.62 17.77
N ASN A 590 8.81 30.60 16.44
CA ASN A 590 9.54 29.61 15.64
C ASN A 590 10.07 30.24 14.33
N PRO A 591 11.02 31.20 14.40
CA PRO A 591 11.56 31.87 13.20
C PRO A 591 12.10 30.88 12.15
N LEU A 592 12.70 29.78 12.59
CA LEU A 592 13.14 28.68 11.72
C LEU A 592 11.97 28.06 10.96
N GLY A 593 10.90 27.68 11.66
CA GLY A 593 9.66 27.17 11.07
C GLY A 593 8.98 28.18 10.13
N PHE A 594 9.03 29.48 10.45
CA PHE A 594 8.53 30.55 9.58
C PHE A 594 9.26 30.57 8.24
N MET A 595 10.60 30.49 8.26
CA MET A 595 11.42 30.44 7.06
C MET A 595 11.17 29.16 6.25
N TRP A 596 11.01 28.02 6.92
CA TRP A 596 10.65 26.76 6.25
C TRP A 596 9.29 26.82 5.56
N ARG A 597 8.26 27.32 6.26
CA ARG A 597 6.90 27.38 5.72
C ARG A 597 6.79 28.39 4.57
N TYR A 598 7.23 29.62 4.80
CA TYR A 598 7.00 30.72 3.86
C TYR A 598 8.16 30.95 2.90
N GLY A 599 9.38 30.59 3.29
CA GLY A 599 10.57 30.72 2.44
C GLY A 599 10.82 29.50 1.57
N LEU A 600 10.72 28.29 2.13
CA LEU A 600 10.94 27.04 1.37
C LEU A 600 9.63 26.43 0.82
N GLY A 601 8.47 26.92 1.25
CA GLY A 601 7.18 26.39 0.81
C GLY A 601 6.85 25.02 1.41
N LEU A 602 7.45 24.66 2.55
CA LEU A 602 7.13 23.42 3.24
C LEU A 602 5.75 23.54 3.88
N ASN A 603 4.81 22.69 3.46
CA ASN A 603 3.47 22.62 4.00
C ASN A 603 3.18 21.19 4.46
N THR A 604 2.43 21.06 5.55
CA THR A 604 1.84 19.78 5.94
C THR A 604 0.80 19.38 4.91
N THR A 605 0.81 18.10 4.54
CA THR A 605 -0.29 17.52 3.77
C THR A 605 -1.37 17.06 4.73
N ASP A 606 -2.62 17.48 4.51
CA ASP A 606 -3.75 16.91 5.26
C ASP A 606 -3.75 15.40 5.08
N SER A 607 -3.58 14.68 6.20
CA SER A 607 -3.70 13.24 6.17
C SER A 607 -5.17 12.92 5.88
N GLY A 608 -5.50 12.61 4.63
CA GLY A 608 -6.82 12.14 4.20
C GLY A 608 -7.22 10.77 4.80
N LEU A 609 -6.59 10.36 5.91
CA LEU A 609 -7.01 9.24 6.71
C LEU A 609 -8.21 9.70 7.55
N ALA A 610 -9.35 9.04 7.35
CA ALA A 610 -10.53 9.26 8.16
C ALA A 610 -10.22 8.94 9.62
N SER A 611 -9.95 9.97 10.42
CA SER A 611 -9.97 9.86 11.87
C SER A 611 -11.41 9.65 12.31
N LEU A 612 -11.62 8.82 13.34
CA LEU A 612 -12.96 8.61 13.92
C LEU A 612 -13.56 9.90 14.50
N MET A 613 -12.71 10.85 14.88
CA MET A 613 -13.09 12.17 15.37
C MET A 613 -12.27 13.25 14.68
N PRO A 614 -12.86 14.43 14.36
CA PRO A 614 -12.10 15.58 13.92
C PRO A 614 -11.13 16.01 15.02
N ASP A 615 -9.99 16.55 14.63
CA ASP A 615 -9.05 17.10 15.60
C ASP A 615 -9.58 18.41 16.21
N ALA A 616 -8.85 18.95 17.20
CA ALA A 616 -9.28 20.15 17.92
C ALA A 616 -9.39 21.39 17.02
N MET A 617 -8.58 21.48 15.95
CA MET A 617 -8.64 22.60 15.01
C MET A 617 -9.93 22.52 14.20
N ALA A 618 -10.18 21.34 13.65
CA ALA A 618 -11.36 21.02 12.86
C ALA A 618 -12.66 21.28 13.68
N VAL A 619 -12.69 20.87 14.97
CA VAL A 619 -13.80 21.23 15.86
C VAL A 619 -13.91 22.74 16.08
N GLY A 620 -12.79 23.44 16.20
CA GLY A 620 -12.75 24.91 16.26
C GLY A 620 -13.43 25.54 15.05
N ASP A 621 -13.03 25.16 13.84
CA ASP A 621 -13.57 25.70 12.59
C ASP A 621 -15.10 25.53 12.50
N LEU A 622 -15.63 24.36 12.93
CA LEU A 622 -17.07 24.12 13.00
C LEU A 622 -17.79 25.04 13.99
N VAL A 623 -17.15 25.35 15.12
CA VAL A 623 -17.68 26.29 16.12
C VAL A 623 -17.68 27.72 15.59
N HIS A 624 -16.61 28.15 14.93
CA HIS A 624 -16.53 29.47 14.31
C HIS A 624 -17.60 29.65 13.23
N ALA A 625 -17.73 28.69 12.31
CA ALA A 625 -18.77 28.70 11.29
C ALA A 625 -20.19 28.76 11.90
N THR A 626 -20.42 28.04 13.00
CA THR A 626 -21.71 28.09 13.71
C THR A 626 -21.96 29.48 14.33
N MET A 627 -20.96 30.08 14.95
CA MET A 627 -21.05 31.43 15.54
C MET A 627 -21.30 32.51 14.47
N GLU A 628 -20.61 32.40 13.34
CA GLU A 628 -20.77 33.28 12.19
C GLU A 628 -22.20 33.23 11.65
N HIS A 629 -22.70 32.03 11.32
CA HIS A 629 -24.08 31.86 10.84
C HIS A 629 -25.12 32.38 11.85
N ALA A 630 -24.90 32.13 13.15
CA ALA A 630 -25.81 32.61 14.18
C ALA A 630 -25.88 34.14 14.22
N LEU A 631 -24.74 34.83 14.09
CA LEU A 631 -24.73 36.30 14.11
C LEU A 631 -25.34 36.91 12.84
N VAL A 632 -25.13 36.27 11.68
CA VAL A 632 -25.79 36.68 10.41
C VAL A 632 -27.30 36.54 10.51
N LEU A 633 -27.81 35.46 11.12
CA LEU A 633 -29.25 35.28 11.36
C LEU A 633 -29.81 36.36 12.31
N MET A 634 -29.09 36.68 13.39
CA MET A 634 -29.51 37.72 14.34
C MET A 634 -29.61 39.12 13.71
N THR A 635 -28.75 39.43 12.74
CA THR A 635 -28.69 40.75 12.11
C THR A 635 -29.70 40.92 10.96
N ARG A 636 -30.03 39.85 10.23
CA ARG A 636 -31.03 39.87 9.13
C ARG A 636 -32.46 40.12 9.61
N ASP A 637 -32.84 39.61 10.78
CA ASP A 637 -34.23 39.69 11.27
C ASP A 637 -34.59 41.04 11.94
N GLY A 638 -33.65 41.99 12.03
CA GLY A 638 -33.89 43.31 12.63
C GLY A 638 -34.32 43.31 14.10
N GLN A 639 -34.28 42.14 14.77
CA GLN A 639 -34.72 41.93 16.15
C GLN A 639 -33.64 41.24 16.98
N ALA A 640 -32.46 41.84 17.09
CA ALA A 640 -31.40 41.38 18.00
C ALA A 640 -31.85 41.24 19.48
N ALA A 641 -33.00 41.82 19.85
CA ALA A 641 -33.50 41.88 21.22
C ALA A 641 -34.57 40.83 21.59
N ARG A 642 -35.13 40.03 20.66
CA ARG A 642 -36.33 39.19 20.93
C ARG A 642 -36.32 37.75 20.43
N SER A 643 -35.34 37.33 19.65
CA SER A 643 -35.26 35.96 19.15
C SER A 643 -34.69 34.99 20.19
N ASP A 644 -35.23 33.76 20.23
CA ASP A 644 -34.70 32.68 21.07
C ASP A 644 -33.30 32.29 20.57
N ALA A 645 -32.28 32.63 21.35
CA ALA A 645 -30.88 32.35 21.02
C ALA A 645 -30.63 30.86 20.77
N HIS A 646 -31.43 29.97 21.38
CA HIS A 646 -31.33 28.54 21.15
C HIS A 646 -31.79 28.17 19.73
N ALA A 647 -32.95 28.67 19.28
CA ALA A 647 -33.47 28.40 17.94
C ALA A 647 -32.54 28.93 16.83
N ILE A 648 -31.91 30.10 17.04
CA ILE A 648 -30.92 30.64 16.10
C ILE A 648 -29.70 29.73 16.01
N VAL A 649 -29.17 29.28 17.16
CA VAL A 649 -28.01 28.38 17.18
C VAL A 649 -28.34 27.04 16.54
N GLU A 650 -29.54 26.48 16.73
CA GLU A 650 -29.94 25.25 16.02
C GLU A 650 -29.90 25.41 14.50
N GLN A 651 -30.46 26.51 13.99
CA GLN A 651 -30.46 26.77 12.55
C GLN A 651 -29.03 26.99 12.03
N ALA A 652 -28.23 27.80 12.72
CA ALA A 652 -26.85 28.08 12.37
C ALA A 652 -25.97 26.82 12.37
N LEU A 653 -26.13 25.96 13.39
CA LEU A 653 -25.41 24.70 13.51
C LEU A 653 -25.80 23.73 12.39
N SER A 654 -27.09 23.69 12.02
CA SER A 654 -27.57 22.88 10.89
C SER A 654 -26.92 23.29 9.57
N ASP A 655 -26.78 24.59 9.33
CA ASP A 655 -26.15 25.13 8.12
C ASP A 655 -24.62 24.91 8.12
N ALA A 656 -23.95 25.16 9.25
CA ALA A 656 -22.52 24.88 9.43
C ALA A 656 -22.20 23.38 9.26
N ALA A 657 -23.02 22.51 9.86
CA ALA A 657 -22.90 21.06 9.74
C ALA A 657 -23.09 20.60 8.28
N ARG A 658 -24.01 21.21 7.53
CA ARG A 658 -24.21 20.90 6.12
C ARG A 658 -23.00 21.25 5.27
N ALA A 659 -22.40 22.42 5.50
CA ALA A 659 -21.16 22.84 4.85
C ALA A 659 -19.99 21.92 5.23
N TRP A 660 -19.84 21.59 6.51
CA TRP A 660 -18.83 20.66 6.99
C TRP A 660 -18.86 19.31 6.27
N GLN A 661 -20.05 18.71 6.18
CA GLN A 661 -20.28 17.42 5.55
C GLN A 661 -20.02 17.41 4.04
N HIS A 662 -19.86 18.59 3.42
CA HIS A 662 -19.45 18.74 2.04
C HIS A 662 -17.93 18.58 1.89
N ASP A 663 -17.15 19.23 2.76
CA ASP A 663 -15.70 19.35 2.62
C ASP A 663 -14.90 18.32 3.45
N HIS A 664 -15.52 17.76 4.48
CA HIS A 664 -14.83 16.97 5.50
C HIS A 664 -15.40 15.55 5.68
N ALA A 665 -14.58 14.68 6.28
CA ALA A 665 -15.03 13.41 6.81
C ALA A 665 -16.10 13.64 7.89
N THR A 666 -17.22 12.95 7.80
CA THR A 666 -18.21 12.96 8.87
C THR A 666 -17.96 11.77 9.81
N PRO A 667 -17.79 11.99 11.12
CA PRO A 667 -17.69 10.92 12.10
C PRO A 667 -18.90 9.96 12.05
N PRO A 668 -18.77 8.74 12.61
CA PRO A 668 -19.91 7.86 12.83
C PRO A 668 -21.05 8.59 13.53
N GLN A 669 -22.30 8.27 13.15
CA GLN A 669 -23.49 9.04 13.50
C GLN A 669 -23.58 9.43 14.99
N LEU A 670 -23.32 8.51 15.92
CA LEU A 670 -23.38 8.79 17.36
C LEU A 670 -22.34 9.84 17.81
N LEU A 671 -21.11 9.72 17.29
CA LEU A 671 -20.02 10.64 17.57
C LEU A 671 -20.26 12.01 16.94
N TRP A 672 -20.84 12.02 15.73
CA TRP A 672 -21.23 13.26 15.05
C TRP A 672 -22.28 14.03 15.85
N HIS A 673 -23.34 13.37 16.32
CA HIS A 673 -24.34 14.02 17.17
C HIS A 673 -23.74 14.57 18.47
N HIS A 674 -22.89 13.78 19.14
CA HIS A 674 -22.23 14.25 20.36
C HIS A 674 -21.34 15.49 20.11
N LEU A 675 -20.64 15.51 18.97
CA LEU A 675 -19.86 16.68 18.57
C LEU A 675 -20.75 17.90 18.36
N LEU A 676 -21.85 17.76 17.61
CA LEU A 676 -22.81 18.84 17.37
C LEU A 676 -23.43 19.35 18.67
N ASP A 677 -23.74 18.48 19.63
CA ASP A 677 -24.24 18.87 20.96
C ASP A 677 -23.22 19.74 21.71
N GLY A 678 -21.92 19.40 21.61
CA GLY A 678 -20.83 20.20 22.18
C GLY A 678 -20.69 21.56 21.50
N VAL A 679 -20.75 21.60 20.16
CA VAL A 679 -20.71 22.86 19.38
C VAL A 679 -21.88 23.76 19.74
N ARG A 680 -23.08 23.21 19.84
CA ARG A 680 -24.30 23.92 20.27
C ARG A 680 -24.11 24.57 21.63
N ALA A 681 -23.64 23.82 22.63
CA ALA A 681 -23.43 24.34 23.97
C ALA A 681 -22.45 25.53 23.99
N MET A 682 -21.32 25.39 23.27
CA MET A 682 -20.32 26.44 23.11
C MET A 682 -20.89 27.69 22.43
N ALA A 683 -21.62 27.54 21.33
CA ALA A 683 -22.24 28.64 20.60
C ALA A 683 -23.31 29.37 21.43
N CYS A 684 -24.17 28.63 22.13
CA CYS A 684 -25.16 29.22 23.03
C CYS A 684 -24.50 30.05 24.13
N TRP A 685 -23.40 29.57 24.72
CA TRP A 685 -22.68 30.34 25.72
C TRP A 685 -22.04 31.60 25.11
N GLY A 686 -21.39 31.51 23.95
CA GLY A 686 -20.76 32.65 23.29
C GLY A 686 -21.73 33.80 23.00
N LEU A 687 -22.96 33.50 22.56
CA LEU A 687 -24.00 34.50 22.36
C LEU A 687 -24.53 35.08 23.68
N ARG A 688 -24.68 34.27 24.73
CA ARG A 688 -25.12 34.75 26.06
C ARG A 688 -24.10 35.69 26.69
N ALA A 689 -22.82 35.33 26.66
CA ALA A 689 -21.73 36.09 27.29
C ALA A 689 -21.53 37.48 26.66
N THR A 690 -21.96 37.67 25.41
CA THR A 690 -21.79 38.91 24.65
C THR A 690 -23.08 39.72 24.48
N ARG A 691 -24.20 39.26 25.08
CA ARG A 691 -25.54 39.82 24.85
C ARG A 691 -25.68 41.26 25.30
N GLU A 692 -25.09 41.62 26.45
CA GLU A 692 -25.20 42.96 27.02
C GLU A 692 -24.59 44.01 26.08
N ASN A 693 -23.42 43.71 25.53
CA ASN A 693 -22.71 44.59 24.59
C ASN A 693 -23.34 44.62 23.18
N ALA A 694 -24.07 43.57 22.80
CA ALA A 694 -24.76 43.49 21.51
C ALA A 694 -26.02 44.38 21.45
N THR A 695 -26.62 44.70 22.60
CA THR A 695 -27.93 45.34 22.65
C THR A 695 -27.83 46.82 22.26
N GLY A 696 -28.34 47.18 21.07
CA GLY A 696 -28.27 48.54 20.54
C GLY A 696 -27.00 48.85 19.72
N CYS A 697 -26.16 47.84 19.48
CA CYS A 697 -24.94 47.92 18.67
C CYS A 697 -25.16 47.29 17.29
N ARG A 698 -24.28 47.61 16.33
CA ARG A 698 -24.17 46.91 15.05
C ARG A 698 -23.13 45.81 15.18
N SER A 699 -23.56 44.55 15.04
CA SER A 699 -22.71 43.38 15.14
C SER A 699 -22.29 42.85 13.77
N TYR A 700 -21.04 42.45 13.65
CA TYR A 700 -20.44 41.88 12.44
C TYR A 700 -19.67 40.61 12.81
N ALA A 701 -19.79 39.56 11.98
CA ALA A 701 -19.07 38.30 12.15
C ALA A 701 -18.01 38.13 11.06
N GLU A 702 -16.92 37.45 11.40
CA GLU A 702 -15.81 37.11 10.50
C GLU A 702 -15.38 38.33 9.66
N VAL A 703 -15.05 39.43 10.34
CA VAL A 703 -14.83 40.74 9.72
C VAL A 703 -13.45 40.81 9.08
N PRO A 704 -13.34 40.91 7.74
CA PRO A 704 -12.05 40.96 7.08
C PRO A 704 -11.38 42.33 7.23
N PHE A 705 -10.05 42.33 7.33
CA PHE A 705 -9.23 43.55 7.31
C PHE A 705 -7.91 43.34 6.54
N GLY A 706 -7.29 44.43 6.11
CA GLY A 706 -5.95 44.40 5.49
C GLY A 706 -5.95 43.90 4.05
N CYS A 707 -6.80 44.49 3.20
CA CYS A 707 -6.94 44.13 1.78
C CYS A 707 -7.51 42.73 1.51
N ILE A 708 -8.26 42.15 2.46
CA ILE A 708 -9.05 40.93 2.24
C ILE A 708 -10.44 41.34 1.77
N PRO A 709 -10.90 40.92 0.58
CA PRO A 709 -12.22 41.30 0.08
C PRO A 709 -13.34 40.74 0.97
N ALA A 710 -14.38 41.56 1.22
CA ALA A 710 -15.61 41.10 1.83
C ALA A 710 -16.49 40.35 0.83
N GLU A 711 -17.37 39.49 1.36
CA GLU A 711 -18.43 38.88 0.54
C GLU A 711 -19.37 39.97 -0.02
N PRO A 712 -19.78 39.89 -1.30
CA PRO A 712 -20.56 40.94 -1.96
C PRO A 712 -21.86 41.30 -1.26
N ASP A 713 -22.50 40.32 -0.63
CA ASP A 713 -23.83 40.44 -0.02
C ASP A 713 -23.77 40.80 1.49
N ARG A 714 -22.57 40.98 2.06
CA ARG A 714 -22.40 41.36 3.47
C ARG A 714 -22.08 42.83 3.62
N GLN A 715 -22.75 43.47 4.57
CA GLN A 715 -22.39 44.82 4.98
C GLN A 715 -21.05 44.81 5.71
N ALA A 716 -20.01 45.38 5.09
CA ALA A 716 -18.70 45.52 5.72
C ALA A 716 -18.72 46.60 6.80
N ALA A 717 -17.94 46.39 7.87
CA ALA A 717 -17.77 47.38 8.94
C ALA A 717 -16.96 48.62 8.50
N TRP A 718 -16.14 48.48 7.44
CA TRP A 718 -15.22 49.48 6.89
C TRP A 718 -14.83 49.14 5.44
N ASP A 719 -14.05 50.01 4.80
CA ASP A 719 -13.42 49.72 3.50
C ASP A 719 -12.35 48.63 3.65
N THR A 720 -12.66 47.44 3.14
CA THR A 720 -11.81 46.24 3.23
C THR A 720 -10.58 46.27 2.33
N THR A 721 -10.52 47.21 1.38
CA THR A 721 -9.34 47.42 0.53
C THR A 721 -8.23 48.19 1.26
N THR A 722 -8.53 48.78 2.41
CA THR A 722 -7.58 49.55 3.21
C THR A 722 -6.49 48.64 3.79
N PRO A 723 -5.20 48.90 3.50
CA PRO A 723 -4.10 48.18 4.14
C PRO A 723 -3.96 48.58 5.61
N VAL A 724 -3.57 47.64 6.46
CA VAL A 724 -3.34 47.90 7.89
C VAL A 724 -1.84 47.79 8.19
N PRO A 725 -1.09 48.91 8.16
CA PRO A 725 0.33 48.90 8.51
C PRO A 725 0.52 48.83 10.03
N VAL A 726 1.41 47.97 10.51
CA VAL A 726 1.88 48.02 11.91
C VAL A 726 2.99 49.05 11.98
N ALA A 727 2.68 50.22 12.55
CA ALA A 727 3.56 51.39 12.57
C ALA A 727 4.99 51.03 13.04
N ASP A 728 5.99 51.61 12.37
CA ASP A 728 7.41 51.45 12.70
C ASP A 728 7.97 50.02 12.68
N THR A 729 7.26 49.05 12.08
CA THR A 729 7.77 47.68 11.87
C THR A 729 8.02 47.34 10.40
N GLY A 730 7.34 48.03 9.47
CA GLY A 730 7.35 47.70 8.03
C GLY A 730 6.53 46.46 7.67
N PHE A 731 5.71 45.94 8.59
CA PHE A 731 4.73 44.90 8.31
C PHE A 731 3.35 45.47 8.00
N PHE A 732 2.65 44.79 7.09
CA PHE A 732 1.22 44.94 6.90
C PHE A 732 0.55 43.70 7.46
N ILE A 733 -0.61 43.86 8.09
CA ILE A 733 -1.36 42.75 8.64
C ILE A 733 -2.71 42.57 7.97
N ASN A 734 -3.18 41.34 7.96
CA ASN A 734 -4.52 40.98 7.52
C ASN A 734 -5.08 39.82 8.34
N GLY A 735 -6.38 39.60 8.22
CA GLY A 735 -7.06 38.50 8.88
C GLY A 735 -8.56 38.73 8.97
N TYR A 736 -9.19 37.92 9.82
CA TYR A 736 -10.61 37.96 10.12
C TYR A 736 -10.76 38.16 11.63
N ILE A 737 -11.62 39.09 12.02
CA ILE A 737 -12.02 39.29 13.41
C ILE A 737 -13.31 38.48 13.61
N ASP A 738 -13.29 37.47 14.47
CA ASP A 738 -14.42 36.54 14.63
C ASP A 738 -15.73 37.28 14.91
N ARG A 739 -15.72 38.29 15.80
CA ARG A 739 -16.84 39.20 16.00
C ARG A 739 -16.42 40.61 16.39
N LEU A 740 -17.12 41.59 15.81
CA LEU A 740 -17.03 43.01 16.11
C LEU A 740 -18.42 43.58 16.40
N ASP A 741 -18.60 44.21 17.56
CA ASP A 741 -19.79 45.00 17.88
C ASP A 741 -19.42 46.49 17.93
N LEU A 742 -20.14 47.34 17.19
CA LEU A 742 -19.94 48.80 17.16
C LEU A 742 -21.13 49.52 17.79
N SER A 743 -20.86 50.44 18.71
CA SER A 743 -21.91 51.29 19.27
C SER A 743 -22.61 52.12 18.20
N ALA A 744 -23.87 52.49 18.42
CA ALA A 744 -24.64 53.30 17.46
C ALA A 744 -23.97 54.65 17.10
N ASN A 745 -23.16 55.21 18.00
CA ASN A 745 -22.39 56.45 17.77
C ASN A 745 -20.99 56.22 17.17
N GLY A 746 -20.57 54.96 16.95
CA GLY A 746 -19.28 54.59 16.37
C GLY A 746 -18.06 54.87 17.24
N ARG A 747 -18.23 55.25 18.52
CA ARG A 747 -17.13 55.63 19.42
C ARG A 747 -16.60 54.49 20.29
N GLN A 748 -17.34 53.39 20.38
CA GLN A 748 -16.98 52.21 21.17
C GLN A 748 -17.07 50.96 20.29
N ALA A 749 -16.05 50.12 20.36
CA ALA A 749 -15.98 48.85 19.65
C ALA A 749 -15.64 47.71 20.61
N TRP A 750 -16.35 46.59 20.51
CA TRP A 750 -16.03 45.35 21.22
C TRP A 750 -15.59 44.29 20.22
N VAL A 751 -14.42 43.70 20.48
CA VAL A 751 -13.79 42.70 19.65
C VAL A 751 -13.74 41.40 20.42
N TYR A 752 -14.26 40.32 19.84
CA TYR A 752 -14.23 38.99 20.45
C TYR A 752 -13.45 38.02 19.56
N ASP A 753 -12.54 37.28 20.20
CA ASP A 753 -11.80 36.17 19.60
C ASP A 753 -12.21 34.88 20.31
N TYR A 754 -12.86 33.97 19.59
CA TYR A 754 -13.41 32.73 20.11
C TYR A 754 -12.31 31.69 20.30
N LYS A 755 -12.37 30.98 21.42
CA LYS A 755 -11.43 29.90 21.76
C LYS A 755 -12.19 28.68 22.27
N THR A 756 -11.93 27.52 21.68
CA THR A 756 -12.52 26.22 22.07
C THR A 756 -11.64 25.41 23.02
N GLY A 757 -10.40 25.87 23.24
CA GLY A 757 -9.42 25.28 24.15
C GLY A 757 -9.62 25.68 25.62
N ARG A 758 -8.69 25.25 26.47
CA ARG A 758 -8.66 25.64 27.89
C ARG A 758 -8.37 27.13 28.05
N ALA A 759 -9.03 27.75 29.02
CA ALA A 759 -8.82 29.12 29.43
C ALA A 759 -7.37 29.39 29.80
N ALA A 760 -6.85 30.53 29.36
CA ALA A 760 -5.60 31.07 29.89
C ALA A 760 -5.83 31.63 31.30
N GLY A 761 -4.76 31.77 32.09
CA GLY A 761 -4.85 32.37 33.42
C GLY A 761 -5.21 33.85 33.36
N GLU A 762 -5.78 34.39 34.44
CA GLU A 762 -5.98 35.83 34.61
C GLU A 762 -4.64 36.59 34.44
N GLY A 763 -4.67 37.78 33.82
CA GLY A 763 -3.46 38.59 33.57
C GLY A 763 -2.73 38.30 32.24
N THR A 764 -2.88 37.13 31.64
CA THR A 764 -3.29 36.98 30.23
C THR A 764 -3.06 38.10 29.18
N VAL A 765 -1.85 38.49 28.73
CA VAL A 765 -1.67 39.51 27.67
C VAL A 765 -1.25 38.93 26.30
N LEU A 766 0.04 38.63 26.10
CA LEU A 766 0.61 38.05 24.88
C LEU A 766 0.96 36.57 25.01
N LYS A 767 0.95 36.00 26.23
CA LYS A 767 1.20 34.59 26.52
C LYS A 767 2.50 34.06 25.90
N GLY A 768 3.61 34.74 26.13
CA GLY A 768 4.89 34.43 25.49
C GLY A 768 4.92 34.70 23.98
N GLY A 769 3.97 35.47 23.44
CA GLY A 769 3.77 35.67 22.00
C GLY A 769 2.92 34.58 21.34
N ALA A 770 2.29 33.69 22.11
CA ALA A 770 1.39 32.66 21.59
C ALA A 770 -0.01 33.22 21.30
N GLU A 771 -0.37 34.34 21.93
CA GLU A 771 -1.63 35.05 21.72
C GLU A 771 -1.30 36.46 21.20
N LEU A 772 -1.54 36.69 19.91
CA LEU A 772 -1.34 38.00 19.27
C LEU A 772 -2.66 38.56 18.71
N GLN A 773 -3.69 37.73 18.65
CA GLN A 773 -4.93 38.01 17.91
C GLN A 773 -5.65 39.19 18.53
N ARG A 774 -5.87 39.20 19.86
CA ARG A 774 -6.60 40.31 20.52
C ARG A 774 -5.92 41.66 20.31
N CYS A 775 -4.60 41.70 20.49
CA CYS A 775 -3.82 42.91 20.32
C CYS A 775 -3.87 43.41 18.87
N LEU A 776 -3.66 42.52 17.90
CA LEU A 776 -3.68 42.87 16.48
C LEU A 776 -5.09 43.24 15.99
N TYR A 777 -6.14 42.61 16.49
CA TYR A 777 -7.52 42.95 16.16
C TYR A 777 -7.92 44.31 16.74
N ALA A 778 -7.55 44.59 17.99
CA ALA A 778 -7.78 45.90 18.60
C ALA A 778 -7.08 47.01 17.80
N PHE A 779 -5.85 46.75 17.36
CA PHE A 779 -5.10 47.65 16.51
C PHE A 779 -5.75 47.85 15.14
N ALA A 780 -6.18 46.77 14.47
CA ALA A 780 -6.84 46.85 13.17
C ALA A 780 -8.11 47.71 13.24
N VAL A 781 -8.92 47.55 14.30
CA VAL A 781 -10.11 48.39 14.53
C VAL A 781 -9.74 49.86 14.69
N GLN A 782 -8.72 50.18 15.51
CA GLN A 782 -8.27 51.57 15.68
C GLN A 782 -7.69 52.16 14.39
N ALA A 783 -6.94 51.38 13.61
CA ALA A 783 -6.36 51.82 12.35
C ALA A 783 -7.42 52.13 11.29
N LEU A 784 -8.53 51.40 11.29
CA LEU A 784 -9.59 51.52 10.27
C LEU A 784 -10.72 52.48 10.65
N LEU A 785 -11.07 52.57 11.94
CA LEU A 785 -12.14 53.45 12.43
C LEU A 785 -11.63 54.77 13.05
N GLY A 786 -10.33 54.86 13.31
CA GLY A 786 -9.68 56.05 13.85
C GLY A 786 -9.23 55.92 15.30
N PRO A 787 -8.27 56.76 15.73
CA PRO A 787 -7.61 56.65 17.04
C PRO A 787 -8.50 57.01 18.24
N ASP A 788 -9.63 57.69 18.01
CA ASP A 788 -10.58 58.12 19.04
C ASP A 788 -11.59 57.04 19.44
N VAL A 789 -11.60 55.89 18.75
CA VAL A 789 -12.48 54.76 19.05
C VAL A 789 -11.92 53.99 20.24
N GLN A 790 -12.74 53.82 21.28
CA GLN A 790 -12.42 52.98 22.43
C GLN A 790 -12.65 51.52 22.06
N VAL A 791 -11.61 50.69 22.14
CA VAL A 791 -11.67 49.28 21.75
C VAL A 791 -11.48 48.39 22.96
N GLU A 792 -12.43 47.48 23.16
CA GLU A 792 -12.36 46.43 24.17
C GLU A 792 -12.20 45.07 23.47
N ALA A 793 -11.00 44.49 23.57
CA ALA A 793 -10.69 43.19 22.97
C ALA A 793 -10.72 42.07 24.01
N THR A 794 -11.46 41.01 23.71
CA THR A 794 -11.76 39.94 24.66
C THR A 794 -11.55 38.57 24.05
N LEU A 795 -10.87 37.70 24.81
CA LEU A 795 -10.72 36.28 24.52
C LEU A 795 -11.90 35.56 25.13
N LEU A 796 -12.69 34.86 24.32
CA LEU A 796 -13.91 34.21 24.77
C LEU A 796 -13.74 32.69 24.72
N TYR A 797 -13.46 32.07 25.87
CA TYR A 797 -13.25 30.63 25.99
C TYR A 797 -14.58 29.88 26.10
N LEU A 798 -15.06 29.38 24.97
CA LEU A 798 -16.40 28.83 24.82
C LEU A 798 -16.65 27.56 25.62
N ARG A 799 -15.60 26.76 25.83
CA ARG A 799 -15.68 25.49 26.56
C ARG A 799 -15.64 25.66 28.08
N ASP A 800 -14.80 26.57 28.56
CA ASP A 800 -14.59 26.83 29.99
C ASP A 800 -15.50 27.95 30.50
N GLU A 801 -16.38 28.47 29.64
CA GLU A 801 -17.35 29.51 29.95
C GLU A 801 -16.73 30.76 30.61
N SER A 802 -15.58 31.22 30.11
CA SER A 802 -14.84 32.37 30.66
C SER A 802 -14.42 33.41 29.61
N ALA A 803 -14.42 34.68 30.01
CA ALA A 803 -14.02 35.82 29.18
C ALA A 803 -12.78 36.50 29.77
N LEU A 804 -11.78 36.74 28.93
CA LEU A 804 -10.53 37.38 29.32
C LEU A 804 -10.31 38.66 28.50
N ARG A 805 -10.60 39.80 29.13
CA ARG A 805 -10.42 41.13 28.57
C ARG A 805 -8.94 41.52 28.50
N LEU A 806 -8.57 42.30 27.49
CA LEU A 806 -7.28 42.97 27.40
C LEU A 806 -7.35 44.34 28.08
N ASP A 807 -6.66 44.49 29.21
CA ASP A 807 -6.76 45.70 30.05
C ASP A 807 -6.11 46.93 29.42
N ASP A 808 -4.92 46.80 28.83
CA ASP A 808 -4.23 47.88 28.12
C ASP A 808 -3.78 47.46 26.70
N PRO A 809 -4.67 47.60 25.70
CA PRO A 809 -4.35 47.27 24.31
C PRO A 809 -3.22 48.12 23.73
N ARG A 810 -3.03 49.36 24.20
CA ARG A 810 -2.03 50.28 23.66
C ARG A 810 -0.63 49.88 24.12
N GLN A 811 -0.47 49.55 25.40
CA GLN A 811 0.79 49.04 25.92
C GLN A 811 1.16 47.70 25.28
N ALA A 812 0.20 46.76 25.19
CA ALA A 812 0.43 45.47 24.54
C ALA A 812 0.89 45.62 23.07
N LEU A 813 0.33 46.59 22.34
CA LEU A 813 0.73 46.89 20.97
C LEU A 813 2.13 47.51 20.88
N ALA A 814 2.50 48.39 21.82
CA ALA A 814 3.83 48.98 21.87
C ALA A 814 4.90 47.89 22.13
N ASP A 815 4.60 46.96 23.03
CA ASP A 815 5.48 45.82 23.34
C ASP A 815 5.62 44.89 22.13
N LEU A 816 4.51 44.54 21.49
CA LEU A 816 4.51 43.72 20.28
C LEU A 816 5.26 44.40 19.11
N THR A 817 5.07 45.70 18.93
CA THR A 817 5.75 46.50 17.89
C THR A 817 7.27 46.46 18.05
N THR A 818 7.74 46.57 19.29
CA THR A 818 9.18 46.47 19.63
C THR A 818 9.73 45.10 19.22
N CYS A 819 9.02 44.02 19.60
CA CYS A 819 9.42 42.66 19.28
C CYS A 819 9.39 42.37 17.77
N LEU A 820 8.35 42.83 17.06
CA LEU A 820 8.22 42.65 15.61
C LEU A 820 9.33 43.37 14.84
N ARG A 821 9.69 44.59 15.25
CA ARG A 821 10.81 45.34 14.64
C ARG A 821 12.13 44.58 14.82
N ALA A 822 12.37 44.07 16.03
CA ALA A 822 13.55 43.28 16.33
C ALA A 822 13.58 41.97 15.50
N ALA A 823 12.46 41.24 15.44
CA ALA A 823 12.34 40.01 14.65
C ALA A 823 12.58 40.25 13.16
N ARG A 824 12.04 41.34 12.58
CA ARG A 824 12.30 41.71 11.18
C ARG A 824 13.78 42.01 10.94
N ARG A 825 14.41 42.79 11.80
CA ARG A 825 15.85 43.12 11.71
C ARG A 825 16.69 41.85 11.74
N THR A 826 16.42 40.97 12.70
CA THR A 826 17.13 39.71 12.90
C THR A 826 16.94 38.74 11.73
N ALA A 827 15.71 38.63 11.21
CA ALA A 827 15.41 37.84 10.03
C ALA A 827 16.13 38.37 8.77
N LEU A 828 16.16 39.70 8.57
CA LEU A 828 16.88 40.33 7.46
C LEU A 828 18.41 40.24 7.60
N ALA A 829 18.93 40.14 8.84
CA ALA A 829 20.33 39.80 9.10
C ALA A 829 20.66 38.34 8.75
N GLY A 830 19.65 37.52 8.44
CA GLY A 830 19.81 36.12 8.05
C GLY A 830 19.71 35.13 9.21
N HIS A 831 19.10 35.52 10.32
CA HIS A 831 18.96 34.68 11.51
C HIS A 831 17.54 34.15 11.64
N ALA A 832 17.26 32.99 11.02
CA ALA A 832 15.98 32.27 11.16
C ALA A 832 16.14 31.13 12.17
N LEU A 833 16.33 31.49 13.44
CA LEU A 833 16.76 30.55 14.48
C LEU A 833 15.58 29.89 15.21
N ILE A 834 15.91 28.94 16.09
CA ILE A 834 14.95 28.26 16.95
C ILE A 834 14.32 29.23 17.96
N GLY A 835 13.07 28.96 18.34
CA GLY A 835 12.34 29.65 19.39
C GLY A 835 11.58 28.67 20.29
N PRO A 836 10.74 29.17 21.21
CA PRO A 836 10.06 28.34 22.21
C PRO A 836 9.15 27.26 21.60
N ASP A 837 8.54 27.52 20.45
CA ASP A 837 7.64 26.57 19.77
C ASP A 837 8.38 25.56 18.87
N THR A 838 9.68 25.75 18.63
CA THR A 838 10.46 24.84 17.77
C THR A 838 10.50 23.43 18.35
N GLY A 839 10.03 22.46 17.56
CA GLY A 839 9.97 21.04 17.93
C GLY A 839 8.88 20.68 18.93
N GLY A 840 7.94 21.59 19.21
CA GLY A 840 6.77 21.31 20.05
C GLY A 840 5.80 20.32 19.41
N ASP A 841 4.78 19.89 20.17
CA ASP A 841 3.79 18.91 19.68
C ASP A 841 2.92 19.43 18.53
N TYR A 842 2.80 20.76 18.41
CA TYR A 842 2.08 21.46 17.35
C TYR A 842 3.01 22.09 16.30
N ASP A 843 4.29 21.74 16.29
CA ASP A 843 5.22 22.17 15.24
C ASP A 843 5.09 21.24 14.03
N ASP A 844 4.39 21.69 13.00
CA ASP A 844 4.24 21.04 11.70
C ASP A 844 5.58 20.57 11.09
N MET A 845 6.68 21.26 11.43
CA MET A 845 8.01 21.01 10.89
C MET A 845 8.89 20.19 11.84
N ARG A 846 8.34 19.60 12.90
CA ARG A 846 9.08 18.81 13.88
C ARG A 846 9.88 17.66 13.25
N LEU A 847 9.39 17.07 12.16
CA LEU A 847 10.08 16.01 11.42
C LEU A 847 11.37 16.46 10.74
N ALA A 848 11.54 17.76 10.48
CA ALA A 848 12.75 18.33 9.90
C ALA A 848 13.85 18.59 10.95
N LEU A 849 13.55 18.42 12.23
CA LEU A 849 14.49 18.62 13.35
C LEU A 849 15.11 17.29 13.83
N PRO A 850 16.24 17.33 14.55
CA PRO A 850 16.86 16.13 15.11
C PRO A 850 15.94 15.39 16.09
N ALA A 851 15.94 14.05 16.04
CA ALA A 851 15.15 13.21 16.96
C ALA A 851 15.38 13.51 18.46
N GLY A 852 16.61 13.89 18.84
CA GLY A 852 16.97 14.30 20.20
C GLY A 852 16.66 15.77 20.49
N LEU A 853 15.42 16.21 20.27
CA LEU A 853 15.00 17.62 20.30
C LEU A 853 15.39 18.37 21.57
N ALA A 854 15.13 17.79 22.75
CA ALA A 854 15.46 18.44 24.02
C ALA A 854 16.97 18.70 24.16
N ALA A 855 17.79 17.72 23.78
CA ALA A 855 19.24 17.86 23.82
C ALA A 855 19.74 18.88 22.78
N TYR A 856 19.17 18.87 21.57
CA TYR A 856 19.46 19.88 20.54
C TYR A 856 19.13 21.30 21.03
N ARG A 857 17.91 21.53 21.54
CA ARG A 857 17.48 22.83 22.07
C ARG A 857 18.40 23.31 23.19
N SER A 858 18.66 22.47 24.20
CA SER A 858 19.52 22.83 25.33
C SER A 858 20.93 23.28 24.93
N ARG A 859 21.47 22.77 23.81
CA ARG A 859 22.79 23.17 23.30
C ARG A 859 22.76 24.50 22.55
N LYS A 860 21.68 24.79 21.84
CA LYS A 860 21.60 25.89 20.86
C LYS A 860 20.92 27.14 21.43
N GLU A 861 19.95 26.98 22.32
CA GLU A 861 19.04 28.04 22.79
C GLU A 861 19.79 29.24 23.36
N ALA A 862 20.79 29.05 24.23
CA ALA A 862 21.56 30.15 24.80
C ALA A 862 22.31 30.99 23.74
N GLN A 863 22.75 30.39 22.63
CA GLN A 863 23.42 31.13 21.56
C GLN A 863 22.43 31.70 20.55
N ALA A 864 21.34 30.99 20.27
CA ALA A 864 20.24 31.51 19.48
C ALA A 864 19.69 32.79 20.12
N ASN A 865 19.37 32.76 21.40
CA ASN A 865 18.83 33.90 22.15
C ASN A 865 19.78 35.10 22.12
N ARG A 866 21.09 34.86 22.30
CA ARG A 866 22.12 35.92 22.18
C ARG A 866 22.18 36.55 20.78
N ILE A 867 22.02 35.75 19.71
CA ILE A 867 22.03 36.26 18.33
C ILE A 867 20.73 36.98 17.97
N LEU A 868 19.60 36.48 18.47
CA LEU A 868 18.29 37.12 18.28
C LEU A 868 18.22 38.48 19.00
N GLY A 869 18.83 38.56 20.18
CA GLY A 869 18.89 39.76 21.03
C GLY A 869 17.67 39.92 21.93
N ASP A 870 17.84 40.64 23.03
CA ASP A 870 16.84 40.77 24.10
C ASP A 870 15.49 41.30 23.58
N ASP A 871 15.50 42.31 22.71
CA ASP A 871 14.27 42.87 22.12
C ASP A 871 13.46 41.84 21.30
N ALA A 872 14.12 40.90 20.63
CA ALA A 872 13.44 39.92 19.78
C ALA A 872 12.84 38.78 20.60
N ILE A 873 13.45 38.45 21.74
CA ILE A 873 13.03 37.36 22.63
C ILE A 873 12.17 37.83 23.80
N ALA A 874 12.11 39.14 24.08
CA ALA A 874 11.31 39.72 25.16
C ALA A 874 9.85 39.27 25.15
N VAL A 875 9.30 39.00 23.97
CA VAL A 875 7.93 38.50 23.82
C VAL A 875 7.73 37.14 24.48
N TRP A 876 8.77 36.32 24.66
CA TRP A 876 8.65 34.96 25.20
C TRP A 876 8.34 34.91 26.69
N ASP A 877 8.71 35.96 27.42
CA ASP A 877 8.42 36.13 28.86
C ASP A 877 7.18 37.03 29.10
N ALA A 878 6.53 37.50 28.02
CA ALA A 878 5.36 38.35 28.13
C ALA A 878 4.17 37.59 28.74
N PRO A 879 3.42 38.23 29.67
CA PRO A 879 2.32 37.60 30.41
C PRO A 879 1.21 37.09 29.50
#